data_AF-A0A3M5FLU9-F1
#
_entry.id   AF-A0A3M5FLU9-F1
#
_cell.length_a   1.000
_cell.length_b   1.000
_cell.length_c   1.000
_cell.angle_alpha   90.00
_cell.angle_beta   90.00
_cell.angle_gamma   90.00
#
_symmetry.space_group_name_H-M   'P 1'
#
loop_
_entity.id
_entity.type
_entity.pdbx_description
1 polymer ?
#
loop_
_entity_poly.entity_id
_entity_poly.type
_entity_poly.pdbx_seq_one_letter_code
_entity_poly.pdbx_strand_id
1 'polypeptide(L)'
;MQQLLDSVKSLSARERKALAVLLKRQGVNLYGVTPIAVRETQAPSALSYAQQRQWIIWQLEPHSAAYNIPLALRLHGALDVEALRRSVEQLIERHETLRTTFEQQGDEALQVVHPASSFALEVDQLAAGETVERYVDQEVQQPFDLQHGPLLRVRLLKLSEQEHVLVLTQHHIVSDGWSMPIMVDELMQCYQAATLGREAELTPLPIQYADYALWQRNWLEMGEQERQLAYWKQQLGEQQPILELPTDRPRPALRSYEGARLNVELDAALLNDLKTLARQQGITLFMLLLASLQTLLHRYSGQADIRVGVPVANRTRSETQGLIGFFVNTQVLKADFDTQTTVAGLLQQIKQTAVEAQAHQDLPFEQLVEALQPQRDLSRSPLFQVAYNHQSEGHNEARELAGLRLEYQVSDKHTAQFDLTLDTCERPNGLAASLTYATDLFDAATIERMAGHWCNLLNGMCRDANQRIADLPLLSVEERQDALRDWNPNLAVYPSEYCAHQRIETQTERSPLAIALTFAGEQLSYQQLNSRANQLAHKLREQGVGPDVRVGLAAERSLDMIVGMLAILKAGGAYVPLDPDYPQDRLSFLMQDSGIELLLTQAHLLGRLPIPAHVQTLDLADALDGYSTENPVNQTTPDNLAYVIYTSGSTGKPKGTLLAHHNLMRLFAATDDWFTFDEKDVWTLFHSFAFDFSVWEIFGALLHGGRLVIVPREVTRSPEDFHALLVEQRVTVLNQTPSAFKQLMRVACDSPAPMSLEK
;
A
#
# COMPACT_ATOMS: atom_id res chain seq x y z
N MET A 1 5.09 -55.06 0.16
CA MET A 1 5.52 -53.64 0.19
C MET A 1 6.66 -53.42 1.17
N GLN A 2 6.53 -53.80 2.45
CA GLN A 2 7.62 -53.73 3.43
C GLN A 2 8.91 -54.46 2.99
N GLN A 3 8.81 -55.72 2.54
CA GLN A 3 9.94 -56.48 1.98
C GLN A 3 10.60 -55.81 0.75
N LEU A 4 9.85 -54.98 0.01
CA LEU A 4 10.33 -54.27 -1.17
C LEU A 4 11.01 -52.95 -0.78
N LEU A 5 10.56 -52.30 0.30
CA LEU A 5 11.26 -51.18 0.93
C LEU A 5 12.56 -51.64 1.58
N ASP A 6 12.56 -52.81 2.24
CA ASP A 6 13.74 -53.38 2.89
C ASP A 6 14.81 -53.81 1.86
N SER A 7 14.41 -54.32 0.70
CA SER A 7 15.34 -54.63 -0.40
C SER A 7 15.88 -53.40 -1.12
N VAL A 8 15.17 -52.27 -1.10
CA VAL A 8 15.65 -50.98 -1.62
C VAL A 8 16.61 -50.31 -0.62
N LYS A 9 16.38 -50.47 0.69
CA LYS A 9 17.27 -49.96 1.75
C LYS A 9 18.65 -50.62 1.74
N SER A 10 18.77 -51.87 1.29
CA SER A 10 20.04 -52.61 1.23
C SER A 10 20.92 -52.29 0.00
N LEU A 11 20.41 -51.48 -0.94
CA LEU A 11 21.16 -51.06 -2.13
C LEU A 11 22.22 -50.01 -1.79
N SER A 12 23.35 -50.01 -2.47
CA SER A 12 24.34 -48.91 -2.39
C SER A 12 23.77 -47.58 -2.91
N ALA A 13 24.38 -46.45 -2.55
CA ALA A 13 23.96 -45.13 -3.04
C ALA A 13 23.92 -45.06 -4.59
N ARG A 14 24.87 -45.71 -5.27
CA ARG A 14 24.94 -45.79 -6.73
C ARG A 14 23.80 -46.60 -7.34
N GLU A 15 23.44 -47.73 -6.72
CA GLU A 15 22.34 -48.59 -7.16
C GLU A 15 20.98 -47.94 -6.91
N ARG A 16 20.80 -47.21 -5.80
CA ARG A 16 19.59 -46.43 -5.55
C ARG A 16 19.42 -45.31 -6.57
N LYS A 17 20.50 -44.61 -6.95
CA LYS A 17 20.47 -43.60 -8.01
C LYS A 17 20.09 -44.21 -9.36
N ALA A 18 20.61 -45.39 -9.69
CA ALA A 18 20.25 -46.11 -10.91
C ALA A 18 18.78 -46.57 -10.91
N LEU A 19 18.30 -47.12 -9.79
CA LEU A 19 16.90 -47.54 -9.61
C LEU A 19 15.94 -46.35 -9.70
N ALA A 20 16.30 -45.22 -9.09
CA ALA A 20 15.51 -43.99 -9.14
C ALA A 20 15.39 -43.46 -10.58
N VAL A 21 16.48 -43.44 -11.35
CA VAL A 21 16.45 -43.08 -12.78
C VAL A 21 15.55 -44.03 -13.59
N LEU A 22 15.55 -45.31 -13.25
CA LEU A 22 14.75 -46.33 -13.93
C LEU A 22 13.25 -46.20 -13.61
N LEU A 23 12.91 -45.96 -12.34
CA LEU A 23 11.55 -45.68 -11.86
C LEU A 23 11.00 -44.35 -12.41
N LYS A 24 11.84 -43.31 -12.53
CA LYS A 24 11.49 -42.04 -13.19
C LYS A 24 11.12 -42.24 -14.65
N ARG A 25 11.86 -43.09 -15.39
CA ARG A 25 11.53 -43.44 -16.78
C ARG A 25 10.22 -44.20 -16.94
N GLN A 26 9.73 -44.85 -15.87
CA GLN A 26 8.45 -45.55 -15.83
C GLN A 26 7.29 -44.70 -15.28
N GLY A 27 7.52 -43.41 -15.00
CA GLY A 27 6.48 -42.49 -14.50
C GLY A 27 6.13 -42.68 -13.02
N VAL A 28 6.96 -43.36 -12.23
CA VAL A 28 6.74 -43.55 -10.79
C VAL A 28 7.20 -42.32 -10.03
N ASN A 29 6.35 -41.77 -9.16
CA ASN A 29 6.72 -40.68 -8.26
C ASN A 29 7.71 -41.19 -7.20
N LEU A 30 8.97 -40.77 -7.31
CA LEU A 30 10.06 -41.19 -6.43
C LEU A 30 9.94 -40.67 -5.00
N TYR A 31 9.19 -39.58 -4.79
CA TYR A 31 9.06 -38.91 -3.49
C TYR A 31 8.41 -39.80 -2.44
N GLY A 32 7.38 -40.57 -2.81
CA GLY A 32 6.69 -41.47 -1.89
C GLY A 32 7.28 -42.88 -1.78
N VAL A 33 8.20 -43.24 -2.69
CA VAL A 33 8.64 -44.63 -2.87
C VAL A 33 10.09 -44.85 -2.38
N THR A 34 10.91 -43.80 -2.39
CA THR A 34 12.32 -43.92 -1.96
C THR A 34 12.42 -43.57 -0.46
N PRO A 35 12.86 -44.48 0.42
CA PRO A 35 13.08 -44.17 1.83
C PRO A 35 14.22 -43.18 2.02
N ILE A 36 14.15 -42.34 3.06
CA ILE A 36 15.28 -41.53 3.49
C ILE A 36 16.34 -42.48 4.06
N ALA A 37 17.54 -42.43 3.49
CA ALA A 37 18.64 -43.30 3.87
C ALA A 37 19.44 -42.68 5.00
N VAL A 38 19.79 -43.48 6.00
CA VAL A 38 20.80 -43.08 7.00
C VAL A 38 22.16 -42.94 6.29
N ARG A 39 22.86 -41.83 6.54
CA ARG A 39 24.20 -41.57 6.00
C ARG A 39 25.21 -42.62 6.46
N GLU A 40 26.13 -42.97 5.57
CA GLU A 40 27.16 -43.99 5.84
C GLU A 40 28.25 -43.51 6.81
N THR A 41 28.46 -42.20 6.92
CA THR A 41 29.47 -41.59 7.79
C THR A 41 28.93 -40.32 8.45
N GLN A 42 29.51 -39.93 9.60
CA GLN A 42 29.22 -38.64 10.26
C GLN A 42 30.17 -37.51 9.81
N ALA A 43 30.76 -37.61 8.62
CA ALA A 43 31.57 -36.55 8.06
C ALA A 43 30.73 -35.27 7.81
N PRO A 44 31.36 -34.08 7.76
CA PRO A 44 30.69 -32.85 7.34
C PRO A 44 29.87 -33.06 6.07
N SER A 45 28.65 -32.55 6.05
CA SER A 45 27.68 -32.83 4.97
C SER A 45 26.96 -31.56 4.52
N ALA A 46 26.39 -31.57 3.31
CA ALA A 46 25.70 -30.39 2.78
C ALA A 46 24.49 -30.01 3.65
N LEU A 47 24.26 -28.69 3.80
CA LEU A 47 23.05 -28.16 4.45
C LEU A 47 21.81 -28.50 3.63
N SER A 48 20.63 -28.57 4.26
CA SER A 48 19.38 -28.47 3.48
C SER A 48 19.31 -27.08 2.81
N TYR A 49 18.46 -26.91 1.80
CA TYR A 49 18.31 -25.60 1.17
C TYR A 49 17.78 -24.54 2.15
N ALA A 50 16.89 -24.94 3.05
CA ALA A 50 16.39 -24.08 4.12
C ALA A 50 17.50 -23.67 5.10
N GLN A 51 18.36 -24.60 5.52
CA GLN A 51 19.51 -24.26 6.35
C GLN A 51 20.50 -23.33 5.62
N GLN A 52 20.74 -23.57 4.33
CA GLN A 52 21.62 -22.73 3.50
C GLN A 52 21.13 -21.27 3.46
N ARG A 53 19.81 -21.06 3.41
CA ARG A 53 19.23 -19.72 3.55
C ARG A 53 19.59 -19.06 4.87
N GLN A 54 19.35 -19.75 5.98
CA GLN A 54 19.59 -19.21 7.32
C GLN A 54 21.08 -18.93 7.53
N TRP A 55 21.94 -19.75 6.96
CA TRP A 55 23.39 -19.53 6.92
C TRP A 55 23.74 -18.22 6.17
N ILE A 56 23.19 -18.00 4.97
CA ILE A 56 23.43 -16.77 4.21
C ILE A 56 22.91 -15.54 4.96
N ILE A 57 21.72 -15.61 5.55
CA ILE A 57 21.15 -14.49 6.34
C ILE A 57 22.05 -14.18 7.54
N TRP A 58 22.49 -15.21 8.26
CA TRP A 58 23.42 -15.03 9.39
C TRP A 58 24.77 -14.44 8.94
N GLN A 59 25.31 -14.83 7.78
CA GLN A 59 26.54 -14.23 7.25
C GLN A 59 26.38 -12.73 6.92
N LEU A 60 25.18 -12.30 6.51
CA LEU A 60 24.89 -10.90 6.25
C LEU A 60 24.69 -10.10 7.55
N GLU A 61 24.10 -10.72 8.58
CA GLU A 61 23.73 -10.07 9.84
C GLU A 61 24.08 -10.94 11.07
N PRO A 62 25.37 -11.20 11.36
CA PRO A 62 25.79 -12.20 12.36
C PRO A 62 25.48 -11.81 13.81
N HIS A 63 25.14 -10.54 14.04
CA HIS A 63 24.76 -10.00 15.34
C HIS A 63 23.24 -9.87 15.54
N SER A 64 22.45 -10.34 14.57
CA SER A 64 20.99 -10.28 14.64
C SER A 64 20.42 -11.41 15.49
N ALA A 65 19.43 -11.08 16.31
CA ALA A 65 18.61 -12.05 17.05
C ALA A 65 17.28 -12.39 16.34
N ALA A 66 17.05 -11.86 15.13
CA ALA A 66 15.76 -11.98 14.43
C ALA A 66 15.32 -13.42 14.13
N TYR A 67 16.25 -14.38 14.16
CA TYR A 67 16.01 -15.81 13.95
C TYR A 67 16.28 -16.66 15.19
N ASN A 68 16.26 -16.04 16.37
CA ASN A 68 16.20 -16.78 17.63
C ASN A 68 14.75 -17.20 17.88
N ILE A 69 14.53 -18.47 18.17
CA ILE A 69 13.21 -19.01 18.49
C ILE A 69 13.17 -19.39 19.98
N PRO A 70 12.56 -18.53 20.83
CA PRO A 70 12.44 -18.82 22.24
C PRO A 70 11.25 -19.71 22.57
N LEU A 71 11.40 -20.44 23.66
CA LEU A 71 10.34 -21.14 24.35
C LEU A 71 10.55 -20.92 25.86
N ALA A 72 9.61 -20.23 26.50
CA ALA A 72 9.60 -20.04 27.95
C ALA A 72 8.45 -20.85 28.56
N LEU A 73 8.78 -21.70 29.54
CA LEU A 73 7.84 -22.55 30.25
C LEU A 73 7.86 -22.19 31.74
N ARG A 74 6.72 -21.78 32.28
CA ARG A 74 6.53 -21.61 33.72
C ARG A 74 6.21 -22.97 34.34
N LEU A 75 7.01 -23.35 35.33
CA LEU A 75 6.95 -24.64 36.02
C LEU A 75 6.51 -24.42 37.46
N HIS A 76 5.36 -24.98 37.82
CA HIS A 76 4.83 -24.94 39.18
C HIS A 76 4.99 -26.30 39.86
N GLY A 77 5.70 -26.31 41.00
CA GLY A 77 5.96 -27.49 41.83
C GLY A 77 7.44 -27.61 42.24
N ALA A 78 7.74 -28.67 43.00
CA ALA A 78 9.10 -28.99 43.44
C ALA A 78 9.90 -29.56 42.26
N LEU A 79 10.82 -28.75 41.71
CA LEU A 79 11.64 -29.11 40.56
C LEU A 79 12.92 -29.82 41.00
N ASP A 80 13.18 -31.00 40.42
CA ASP A 80 14.48 -31.67 40.53
C ASP A 80 15.42 -31.13 39.44
N VAL A 81 16.28 -30.20 39.83
CA VAL A 81 17.20 -29.51 38.91
C VAL A 81 18.19 -30.48 38.25
N GLU A 82 18.62 -31.53 38.95
CA GLU A 82 19.55 -32.51 38.38
C GLU A 82 18.85 -33.44 37.39
N ALA A 83 17.61 -33.85 37.68
CA ALA A 83 16.79 -34.58 36.71
C ALA A 83 16.53 -33.75 35.45
N LEU A 84 16.30 -32.43 35.59
CA LEU A 84 16.14 -31.52 34.45
C LEU A 84 17.44 -31.36 33.65
N ARG A 85 18.59 -31.21 34.32
CA ARG A 85 19.89 -31.15 33.65
C ARG A 85 20.13 -32.42 32.81
N ARG A 86 19.87 -33.60 33.38
CA ARG A 86 20.02 -34.90 32.70
C ARG A 86 19.02 -35.08 31.56
N SER A 87 17.80 -34.55 31.67
CA SER A 87 16.82 -34.64 30.59
C SER A 87 17.21 -33.78 29.38
N VAL A 88 17.80 -32.60 29.60
CA VAL A 88 18.37 -31.78 28.52
C VAL A 88 19.56 -32.48 27.86
N GLU A 89 20.45 -33.12 28.64
CA GLU A 89 21.56 -33.92 28.09
C GLU A 89 21.07 -35.02 27.15
N GLN A 90 20.06 -35.79 27.56
CA GLN A 90 19.49 -36.87 26.75
C GLN A 90 18.88 -36.33 25.46
N LEU A 91 18.23 -35.16 25.51
CA LEU A 91 17.67 -34.51 24.33
C LEU A 91 18.76 -34.09 23.33
N ILE A 92 19.85 -33.48 23.79
CA ILE A 92 21.00 -33.07 22.96
C ILE A 92 21.71 -34.30 22.36
N GLU A 93 21.84 -35.38 23.13
CA GLU A 93 22.43 -36.64 22.65
C GLU A 93 21.59 -37.26 21.52
N ARG A 94 20.27 -37.32 21.74
CA ARG A 94 19.29 -37.94 20.84
C ARG A 94 19.12 -37.21 19.51
N HIS A 95 19.10 -35.88 19.51
CA HIS A 95 18.89 -35.06 18.31
C HIS A 95 20.19 -34.42 17.85
N GLU A 96 20.77 -34.96 16.77
CA GLU A 96 22.05 -34.47 16.25
C GLU A 96 22.03 -32.96 15.92
N THR A 97 20.89 -32.44 15.45
CA THR A 97 20.73 -31.00 15.10
C THR A 97 21.07 -30.05 16.24
N LEU A 98 20.84 -30.45 17.50
CA LEU A 98 21.10 -29.60 18.68
C LEU A 98 22.60 -29.47 19.01
N ARG A 99 23.42 -30.32 18.40
CA ARG A 99 24.89 -30.35 18.51
C ARG A 99 25.56 -30.19 17.15
N THR A 100 24.87 -29.53 16.21
CA THR A 100 25.39 -29.22 14.88
C THR A 100 25.89 -27.78 14.82
N THR A 101 27.05 -27.56 14.20
CA THR A 101 27.50 -26.23 13.76
C THR A 101 27.66 -26.17 12.24
N PHE A 102 27.92 -24.98 11.71
CA PHE A 102 27.96 -24.71 10.28
C PHE A 102 29.27 -24.02 9.89
N GLU A 103 29.90 -24.49 8.82
CA GLU A 103 31.14 -23.93 8.31
C GLU A 103 31.10 -23.76 6.79
N GLN A 104 31.92 -22.82 6.30
CA GLN A 104 32.10 -22.59 4.87
C GLN A 104 33.38 -23.31 4.42
N GLN A 105 33.25 -24.26 3.49
CA GLN A 105 34.38 -24.95 2.87
C GLN A 105 34.39 -24.66 1.36
N GLY A 106 35.21 -23.68 0.95
CA GLY A 106 35.18 -23.16 -0.42
C GLY A 106 33.83 -22.51 -0.72
N ASP A 107 33.18 -22.91 -1.82
CA ASP A 107 31.87 -22.39 -2.21
C ASP A 107 30.69 -23.14 -1.54
N GLU A 108 30.96 -24.22 -0.80
CA GLU A 108 29.93 -25.04 -0.15
C GLU A 108 29.85 -24.74 1.36
N ALA A 109 28.63 -24.55 1.86
CA ALA A 109 28.35 -24.57 3.29
C ALA A 109 28.13 -26.03 3.73
N LEU A 110 28.72 -26.40 4.86
CA LEU A 110 28.64 -27.73 5.45
C LEU A 110 28.12 -27.69 6.89
N GLN A 111 27.35 -28.70 7.26
CA GLN A 111 26.89 -28.94 8.62
C GLN A 111 27.80 -29.99 9.27
N VAL A 112 28.26 -29.69 10.49
CA VAL A 112 29.19 -30.51 11.26
C VAL A 112 28.50 -30.97 12.52
N VAL A 113 28.27 -32.28 12.64
CA VAL A 113 27.63 -32.89 13.83
C VAL A 113 28.72 -33.25 14.84
N HIS A 114 28.69 -32.62 16.01
CA HIS A 114 29.67 -32.87 17.07
C HIS A 114 29.26 -34.04 17.96
N PRO A 115 30.20 -34.79 18.57
CA PRO A 115 29.88 -35.81 19.58
C PRO A 115 29.04 -35.23 20.73
N ALA A 116 28.24 -36.08 21.37
CA ALA A 116 27.53 -35.69 22.59
C ALA A 116 28.54 -35.27 23.68
N SER A 117 28.23 -34.19 24.39
CA SER A 117 29.06 -33.64 25.46
C SER A 117 28.22 -33.35 26.70
N SER A 118 28.88 -33.25 27.85
CA SER A 118 28.21 -32.92 29.11
C SER A 118 27.59 -31.53 29.05
N PHE A 119 26.37 -31.39 29.54
CA PHE A 119 25.64 -30.13 29.58
C PHE A 119 25.58 -29.56 31.01
N ALA A 120 25.86 -28.26 31.12
CA ALA A 120 25.70 -27.50 32.36
C ALA A 120 24.41 -26.70 32.28
N LEU A 121 23.45 -26.99 33.17
CA LEU A 121 22.25 -26.18 33.32
C LEU A 121 22.58 -24.95 34.17
N GLU A 122 22.51 -23.77 33.56
CA GLU A 122 22.66 -22.51 34.29
C GLU A 122 21.35 -22.18 35.02
N VAL A 123 21.47 -21.94 36.33
CA VAL A 123 20.35 -21.64 37.22
C VAL A 123 20.53 -20.22 37.76
N ASP A 124 19.64 -19.34 37.34
CA ASP A 124 19.69 -17.93 37.67
C ASP A 124 18.60 -17.55 38.69
N GLN A 125 18.83 -16.44 39.38
CA GLN A 125 17.83 -15.76 40.21
C GLN A 125 17.52 -14.41 39.59
N LEU A 126 16.27 -13.98 39.69
CA LEU A 126 15.83 -12.71 39.14
C LEU A 126 16.46 -11.55 39.94
N ALA A 127 17.06 -10.57 39.25
CA ALA A 127 17.62 -9.41 39.91
C ALA A 127 16.52 -8.55 40.55
N ALA A 128 16.85 -7.79 41.60
CA ALA A 128 15.89 -6.93 42.27
C ALA A 128 15.32 -5.87 41.31
N GLY A 129 14.00 -5.90 41.10
CA GLY A 129 13.29 -4.97 40.21
C GLY A 129 13.24 -5.39 38.73
N GLU A 130 13.83 -6.53 38.38
CA GLU A 130 13.68 -7.14 37.05
C GLU A 130 12.39 -7.97 36.97
N THR A 131 11.80 -8.10 35.78
CA THR A 131 10.65 -8.98 35.53
C THR A 131 11.08 -10.19 34.71
N VAL A 132 10.32 -11.30 34.81
CA VAL A 132 10.59 -12.53 34.03
C VAL A 132 10.62 -12.23 32.53
N GLU A 133 9.68 -11.42 32.06
CA GLU A 133 9.53 -11.03 30.66
C GLU A 133 10.79 -10.30 30.18
N ARG A 134 11.29 -9.36 30.98
CA ARG A 134 12.51 -8.61 30.66
C ARG A 134 13.76 -9.49 30.64
N TYR A 135 13.83 -10.49 31.52
CA TYR A 135 14.93 -11.46 31.53
C TYR A 135 14.89 -12.35 30.27
N VAL A 136 13.71 -12.90 29.94
CA VAL A 136 13.50 -13.70 28.72
C VAL A 136 13.88 -12.87 27.49
N ASP A 137 13.39 -11.65 27.37
CA ASP A 137 13.71 -10.77 26.24
C ASP A 137 15.22 -10.53 26.09
N GLN A 138 15.94 -10.32 27.20
CA GLN A 138 17.40 -10.13 27.16
C GLN A 138 18.12 -11.38 26.66
N GLU A 139 17.71 -12.57 27.11
CA GLU A 139 18.29 -13.84 26.68
C GLU A 139 18.05 -14.09 25.19
N VAL A 140 16.84 -13.77 24.70
CA VAL A 140 16.44 -13.91 23.29
C VAL A 140 17.21 -12.98 22.38
N GLN A 141 17.55 -11.78 22.84
CA GLN A 141 18.29 -10.80 22.04
C GLN A 141 19.79 -11.10 21.90
N GLN A 142 20.32 -12.09 22.62
CA GLN A 142 21.72 -12.51 22.44
C GLN A 142 21.87 -13.29 21.12
N PRO A 143 22.74 -12.87 20.19
CA PRO A 143 22.94 -13.58 18.92
C PRO A 143 23.64 -14.93 19.12
N PHE A 144 23.40 -15.86 18.20
CA PHE A 144 24.14 -17.13 18.14
C PHE A 144 25.31 -17.04 17.16
N ASP A 145 26.41 -17.70 17.52
CA ASP A 145 27.51 -17.99 16.60
C ASP A 145 27.29 -19.37 15.94
N LEU A 146 26.93 -19.37 14.66
CA LEU A 146 26.64 -20.60 13.91
C LEU A 146 27.86 -21.48 13.64
N GLN A 147 29.08 -20.93 13.77
CA GLN A 147 30.32 -21.66 13.53
C GLN A 147 30.79 -22.42 14.75
N HIS A 148 30.68 -21.81 15.94
CA HIS A 148 31.24 -22.35 17.18
C HIS A 148 30.18 -22.95 18.11
N GLY A 149 28.91 -22.55 17.99
CA GLY A 149 27.82 -23.02 18.85
C GLY A 149 28.04 -22.73 20.36
N PRO A 150 27.26 -23.37 21.24
CA PRO A 150 26.10 -24.23 20.95
C PRO A 150 24.92 -23.42 20.39
N LEU A 151 24.05 -24.08 19.60
CA LEU A 151 22.89 -23.44 18.95
C LEU A 151 21.57 -23.62 19.71
N LEU A 152 21.68 -24.15 20.93
CA LEU A 152 20.65 -24.25 21.95
C LEU A 152 21.24 -23.72 23.26
N ARG A 153 20.54 -22.79 23.89
CA ARG A 153 20.79 -22.32 25.26
C ARG A 153 19.59 -22.69 26.11
N VAL A 154 19.85 -23.23 27.29
CA VAL A 154 18.81 -23.56 28.27
C VAL A 154 19.16 -22.89 29.60
N ARG A 155 18.24 -22.07 30.10
CA ARG A 155 18.35 -21.31 31.35
C ARG A 155 17.21 -21.67 32.26
N LEU A 156 17.49 -21.85 33.54
CA LEU A 156 16.46 -22.04 34.57
C LEU A 156 16.44 -20.84 35.51
N LEU A 157 15.36 -20.08 35.49
CA LEU A 157 15.13 -19.00 36.43
C LEU A 157 14.36 -19.53 37.64
N LYS A 158 14.97 -19.50 38.83
CA LYS A 158 14.30 -19.87 40.08
C LYS A 158 13.61 -18.65 40.70
N LEU A 159 12.27 -18.64 40.72
CA LEU A 159 11.47 -17.56 41.32
C LEU A 159 11.18 -17.83 42.80
N SER A 160 10.89 -19.08 43.14
CA SER A 160 10.72 -19.55 44.52
C SER A 160 11.06 -21.05 44.62
N GLU A 161 10.83 -21.68 45.78
CA GLU A 161 11.00 -23.14 45.92
C GLU A 161 9.96 -23.97 45.14
N GLN A 162 8.86 -23.36 44.69
CA GLN A 162 7.76 -24.03 43.99
C GLN A 162 7.49 -23.43 42.61
N GLU A 163 8.29 -22.48 42.17
CA GLU A 163 8.03 -21.74 40.95
C GLU A 163 9.33 -21.42 40.22
N HIS A 164 9.37 -21.83 38.95
CA HIS A 164 10.54 -21.73 38.11
C HIS A 164 10.12 -21.35 36.69
N VAL A 165 11.02 -20.76 35.91
CA VAL A 165 10.83 -20.50 34.49
C VAL A 165 11.99 -21.12 33.73
N LEU A 166 11.68 -22.08 32.87
CA LEU A 166 12.63 -22.72 31.98
C LEU A 166 12.61 -22.00 30.62
N VAL A 167 13.73 -21.43 30.22
CA VAL A 167 13.89 -20.70 28.96
C VAL A 167 14.79 -21.52 28.05
N LEU A 168 14.25 -21.99 26.93
CA LEU A 168 14.97 -22.63 25.85
C LEU A 168 15.04 -21.64 24.68
N THR A 169 16.25 -21.26 24.31
CA THR A 169 16.49 -20.35 23.18
C THR A 169 17.37 -21.08 22.18
N GLN A 170 16.97 -21.11 20.91
CA GLN A 170 17.75 -21.78 19.87
C GLN A 170 17.71 -20.99 18.56
N HIS A 171 18.69 -21.20 17.70
CA HIS A 171 18.67 -20.57 16.38
C HIS A 171 17.74 -21.34 15.44
N HIS A 172 16.98 -20.62 14.60
CA HIS A 172 16.01 -21.22 13.68
C HIS A 172 16.64 -22.17 12.65
N ILE A 173 17.96 -22.15 12.45
CA ILE A 173 18.67 -23.09 11.55
C ILE A 173 18.67 -24.54 12.04
N VAL A 174 18.54 -24.78 13.35
CA VAL A 174 18.56 -26.14 13.96
C VAL A 174 17.19 -26.65 14.38
N SER A 175 16.15 -25.82 14.30
CA SER A 175 14.82 -26.12 14.82
C SER A 175 13.75 -25.22 14.22
N ASP A 176 12.48 -25.57 14.38
CA ASP A 176 11.33 -24.81 13.87
C ASP A 176 10.15 -24.86 14.85
N GLY A 177 9.05 -24.16 14.52
CA GLY A 177 7.85 -24.15 15.36
C GLY A 177 7.24 -25.55 15.57
N TRP A 178 7.35 -26.45 14.59
CA TRP A 178 6.91 -27.85 14.72
C TRP A 178 7.79 -28.65 15.68
N SER A 179 9.07 -28.32 15.76
CA SER A 179 10.02 -28.96 16.67
C SER A 179 9.76 -28.60 18.14
N MET A 180 9.09 -27.48 18.44
CA MET A 180 8.90 -27.02 19.82
C MET A 180 8.05 -27.98 20.66
N PRO A 181 6.83 -28.41 20.25
CA PRO A 181 6.09 -29.40 21.02
C PRO A 181 6.82 -30.73 21.17
N ILE A 182 7.52 -31.20 20.13
CA ILE A 182 8.33 -32.43 20.17
C ILE A 182 9.42 -32.33 21.25
N MET A 183 10.13 -31.19 21.26
CA MET A 183 11.16 -30.90 22.25
C MET A 183 10.61 -30.92 23.67
N VAL A 184 9.45 -30.28 23.91
CA VAL A 184 8.80 -30.27 25.22
C VAL A 184 8.36 -31.68 25.64
N ASP A 185 7.74 -32.43 24.73
CA ASP A 185 7.23 -33.77 25.00
C ASP A 185 8.34 -34.75 25.38
N GLU A 186 9.44 -34.73 24.62
CA GLU A 186 10.58 -35.60 24.90
C GLU A 186 11.33 -35.14 26.16
N LEU A 187 11.53 -33.83 26.36
CA LEU A 187 12.16 -33.30 27.58
C LEU A 187 11.39 -33.72 28.83
N MET A 188 10.06 -33.69 28.79
CA MET A 188 9.21 -34.06 29.92
C MET A 188 9.23 -35.57 30.20
N GLN A 189 9.25 -36.40 29.17
CA GLN A 189 9.42 -37.85 29.34
C GLN A 189 10.79 -38.20 29.94
N CYS A 190 11.86 -37.55 29.45
CA CYS A 190 13.20 -37.69 30.01
C CYS A 190 13.27 -37.21 31.47
N TYR A 191 12.64 -36.10 31.81
CA TYR A 191 12.57 -35.60 33.18
C TYR A 191 11.83 -36.57 34.12
N GLN A 192 10.69 -37.11 33.68
CA GLN A 192 9.93 -38.09 34.45
C GLN A 192 10.74 -39.39 34.68
N ALA A 193 11.47 -39.86 33.67
CA ALA A 193 12.31 -41.04 33.85
C ALA A 193 13.48 -40.75 34.80
N ALA A 194 14.15 -39.61 34.65
CA ALA A 194 15.29 -39.20 35.48
C ALA A 194 14.91 -39.04 36.96
N THR A 195 13.76 -38.43 37.27
CA THR A 195 13.24 -38.30 38.65
C THR A 195 12.94 -39.65 39.30
N LEU A 196 12.59 -40.67 38.50
CA LEU A 196 12.37 -42.05 38.94
C LEU A 196 13.65 -42.90 38.93
N GLY A 197 14.80 -42.33 38.55
CA GLY A 197 16.07 -43.05 38.43
C GLY A 197 16.09 -44.10 37.30
N ARG A 198 15.34 -43.87 36.23
CA ARG A 198 15.21 -44.76 35.05
C ARG A 198 15.61 -44.04 33.77
N GLU A 199 15.84 -44.80 32.70
CA GLU A 199 15.98 -44.25 31.35
C GLU A 199 14.60 -44.07 30.69
N ALA A 200 14.48 -43.08 29.81
CA ALA A 200 13.24 -42.80 29.10
C ALA A 200 13.03 -43.77 27.93
N GLU A 201 11.82 -44.32 27.82
CA GLU A 201 11.43 -45.21 26.72
C GLU A 201 10.92 -44.40 25.52
N LEU A 202 11.82 -43.72 24.81
CA LEU A 202 11.48 -42.98 23.59
C LEU A 202 11.56 -43.89 22.36
N THR A 203 10.63 -43.72 21.42
CA THR A 203 10.68 -44.45 20.14
C THR A 203 11.97 -44.09 19.37
N PRO A 204 12.75 -45.05 18.85
CA PRO A 204 13.97 -44.76 18.10
C PRO A 204 13.71 -43.86 16.88
N LEU A 205 14.56 -42.87 16.66
CA LEU A 205 14.50 -42.03 15.47
C LEU A 205 15.02 -42.83 14.26
N PRO A 206 14.24 -43.00 13.19
CA PRO A 206 14.65 -43.81 12.04
C PRO A 206 15.74 -43.14 11.18
N ILE A 207 15.87 -41.82 11.30
CA ILE A 207 16.82 -40.95 10.59
C ILE A 207 17.16 -39.74 11.49
N GLN A 208 18.17 -38.97 11.09
CA GLN A 208 18.52 -37.67 11.68
C GLN A 208 18.35 -36.54 10.65
N TYR A 209 18.39 -35.28 11.08
CA TYR A 209 18.15 -34.14 10.19
C TYR A 209 19.13 -34.09 9.00
N ALA A 210 20.40 -34.42 9.22
CA ALA A 210 21.40 -34.44 8.16
C ALA A 210 21.10 -35.50 7.07
N ASP A 211 20.46 -36.62 7.44
CA ASP A 211 20.01 -37.63 6.48
C ASP A 211 18.92 -37.05 5.57
N TYR A 212 17.98 -36.29 6.14
CA TYR A 212 16.97 -35.56 5.39
C TYR A 212 17.58 -34.51 4.45
N ALA A 213 18.55 -33.72 4.93
CA ALA A 213 19.21 -32.70 4.13
C ALA A 213 19.86 -33.28 2.87
N LEU A 214 20.60 -34.38 3.02
CA LEU A 214 21.21 -35.09 1.89
C LEU A 214 20.17 -35.71 0.96
N TRP A 215 19.12 -36.32 1.51
CA TRP A 215 18.03 -36.87 0.71
C TRP A 215 17.31 -35.78 -0.11
N GLN A 216 17.01 -34.62 0.49
CA GLN A 216 16.31 -33.51 -0.17
C GLN A 216 17.08 -33.04 -1.40
N ARG A 217 18.39 -32.82 -1.26
CA ARG A 217 19.25 -32.41 -2.39
C ARG A 217 19.24 -33.41 -3.53
N ASN A 218 19.52 -34.68 -3.20
CA ASN A 218 19.54 -35.74 -4.20
C ASN A 218 18.20 -35.89 -4.92
N TRP A 219 17.09 -35.79 -4.18
CA TRP A 219 15.76 -35.94 -4.76
C TRP A 219 15.39 -34.78 -5.71
N LEU A 220 15.72 -33.54 -5.34
CA LEU A 220 15.51 -32.37 -6.19
C LEU A 220 16.36 -32.45 -7.47
N GLU A 221 17.64 -32.82 -7.36
CA GLU A 221 18.57 -33.01 -8.49
C GLU A 221 18.16 -34.16 -9.43
N MET A 222 17.37 -35.13 -8.96
CA MET A 222 16.79 -36.16 -9.80
C MET A 222 15.65 -35.65 -10.69
N GLY A 223 15.49 -34.32 -10.78
CA GLY A 223 14.69 -33.55 -11.73
C GLY A 223 13.26 -33.27 -11.27
N GLU A 224 13.00 -33.36 -9.97
CA GLU A 224 11.80 -32.77 -9.38
C GLU A 224 11.92 -31.25 -9.35
N GLN A 225 13.13 -30.72 -9.14
CA GLN A 225 13.39 -29.29 -9.13
C GLN A 225 12.88 -28.61 -10.41
N GLU A 226 13.17 -29.16 -11.59
CA GLU A 226 12.70 -28.57 -12.85
C GLU A 226 11.18 -28.55 -12.96
N ARG A 227 10.50 -29.62 -12.53
CA ARG A 227 9.04 -29.73 -12.57
C ARG A 227 8.37 -28.68 -11.69
N GLN A 228 8.81 -28.57 -10.44
CA GLN A 228 8.23 -27.60 -9.50
C GLN A 228 8.60 -26.17 -9.86
N LEU A 229 9.83 -25.94 -10.33
CA LEU A 229 10.26 -24.61 -10.74
C LEU A 229 9.49 -24.11 -11.98
N ALA A 230 9.19 -24.98 -12.94
CA ALA A 230 8.37 -24.62 -14.10
C ALA A 230 6.99 -24.12 -13.69
N TYR A 231 6.34 -24.80 -12.74
CA TYR A 231 5.07 -24.37 -12.16
C TYR A 231 5.19 -22.97 -11.51
N TRP A 232 6.14 -22.78 -10.59
CA TRP A 232 6.27 -21.53 -9.86
C TRP A 232 6.64 -20.34 -10.76
N LYS A 233 7.47 -20.55 -11.78
CA LYS A 233 7.77 -19.52 -12.80
C LYS A 233 6.55 -19.13 -13.61
N GLN A 234 5.73 -20.11 -14.00
CA GLN A 234 4.46 -19.83 -14.68
C GLN A 234 3.51 -19.06 -13.76
N GLN A 235 3.41 -19.45 -12.49
CA GLN A 235 2.46 -18.86 -11.54
C GLN A 235 2.83 -17.42 -11.14
N LEU A 236 4.12 -17.14 -10.92
CA LEU A 236 4.60 -15.82 -10.49
C LEU A 236 5.00 -14.90 -11.65
N GLY A 237 5.09 -15.44 -12.87
CA GLY A 237 5.46 -14.68 -14.06
C GLY A 237 6.89 -14.11 -14.01
N GLU A 238 7.20 -13.27 -14.99
CA GLU A 238 8.53 -12.65 -15.11
C GLU A 238 8.70 -11.45 -14.18
N GLN A 239 7.61 -10.71 -13.92
CA GLN A 239 7.62 -9.54 -13.07
C GLN A 239 7.45 -9.92 -11.59
N GLN A 240 8.25 -9.29 -10.73
CA GLN A 240 8.19 -9.47 -9.28
C GLN A 240 7.75 -8.14 -8.64
N PRO A 241 6.45 -7.77 -8.74
CA PRO A 241 5.94 -6.55 -8.17
C PRO A 241 6.13 -6.54 -6.65
N ILE A 242 6.47 -5.36 -6.14
CA ILE A 242 6.58 -5.09 -4.72
C ILE A 242 5.20 -4.61 -4.25
N LEU A 243 4.73 -5.14 -3.12
CA LEU A 243 3.51 -4.64 -2.50
C LEU A 243 3.75 -3.25 -1.90
N GLU A 244 2.98 -2.26 -2.35
CA GLU A 244 3.05 -0.87 -1.91
C GLU A 244 1.88 -0.55 -0.98
N LEU A 245 2.10 -0.72 0.33
CA LEU A 245 1.15 -0.32 1.35
C LEU A 245 1.36 1.15 1.75
N PRO A 246 0.29 1.90 2.10
CA PRO A 246 0.44 3.20 2.72
C PRO A 246 1.08 3.01 4.11
N THR A 247 2.28 3.53 4.26
CA THR A 247 3.09 3.49 5.48
C THR A 247 3.08 4.85 6.15
N ASP A 248 3.21 4.88 7.47
CA ASP A 248 3.22 6.11 8.27
C ASP A 248 4.61 6.80 8.21
N ARG A 249 5.64 6.07 7.79
CA ARG A 249 7.04 6.50 7.72
C ARG A 249 7.71 6.00 6.44
N PRO A 250 8.71 6.73 5.92
CA PRO A 250 9.51 6.25 4.81
C PRO A 250 10.29 5.00 5.21
N ARG A 251 10.34 4.01 4.31
CA ARG A 251 11.07 2.75 4.55
C ARG A 251 12.57 3.01 4.76
N PRO A 252 13.20 2.45 5.81
CA PRO A 252 14.64 2.53 6.01
C PRO A 252 15.41 1.67 4.99
N ALA A 253 16.68 2.00 4.74
CA ALA A 253 17.52 1.27 3.79
C ALA A 253 17.87 -0.17 4.25
N LEU A 254 17.88 -0.39 5.57
CA LEU A 254 18.12 -1.68 6.22
C LEU A 254 16.98 -1.96 7.21
N ARG A 255 16.65 -3.23 7.42
CA ARG A 255 15.61 -3.64 8.35
C ARG A 255 16.16 -3.66 9.78
N SER A 256 15.41 -3.08 10.73
CA SER A 256 15.74 -3.18 12.15
C SER A 256 15.20 -4.46 12.81
N TYR A 257 14.19 -5.10 12.20
CA TYR A 257 13.39 -6.20 12.76
C TYR A 257 12.57 -5.83 14.01
N GLU A 258 12.56 -4.56 14.41
CA GLU A 258 11.69 -4.06 15.48
C GLU A 258 10.23 -4.21 15.07
N GLY A 259 9.47 -4.87 15.94
CA GLY A 259 8.08 -5.20 15.70
C GLY A 259 7.21 -4.95 16.91
N ALA A 260 5.94 -4.72 16.64
CA ALA A 260 4.88 -4.72 17.63
C ALA A 260 3.74 -5.62 17.14
N ARG A 261 2.88 -6.03 18.06
CA ARG A 261 1.78 -6.95 17.78
C ARG A 261 0.45 -6.36 18.23
N LEU A 262 -0.54 -6.43 17.36
CA LEU A 262 -1.93 -6.14 17.68
C LEU A 262 -2.71 -7.46 17.72
N ASN A 263 -3.36 -7.75 18.84
CA ASN A 263 -4.27 -8.90 18.94
C ASN A 263 -5.68 -8.51 18.49
N VAL A 264 -6.33 -9.40 17.76
CA VAL A 264 -7.67 -9.24 17.21
C VAL A 264 -8.46 -10.50 17.52
N GLU A 265 -9.60 -10.38 18.18
CA GLU A 265 -10.48 -11.52 18.46
C GLU A 265 -11.69 -11.48 17.54
N LEU A 266 -11.93 -12.57 16.82
CA LEU A 266 -13.19 -12.78 16.11
C LEU A 266 -14.07 -13.67 16.98
N ASP A 267 -15.29 -13.20 17.22
CA ASP A 267 -16.25 -13.94 18.03
C ASP A 267 -16.68 -15.28 17.39
N ALA A 268 -17.30 -16.14 18.20
CA ALA A 268 -17.78 -17.44 17.76
C ALA A 268 -18.85 -17.35 16.66
N ALA A 269 -19.65 -16.27 16.60
CA ALA A 269 -20.70 -16.13 15.61
C ALA A 269 -20.08 -15.91 14.22
N LEU A 270 -19.15 -14.96 14.09
CA LEU A 270 -18.43 -14.71 12.86
C LEU A 270 -17.61 -15.93 12.42
N LEU A 271 -16.92 -16.62 13.34
CA LEU A 271 -16.21 -17.85 13.00
C LEU A 271 -17.14 -18.92 12.42
N ASN A 272 -18.34 -19.09 12.96
CA ASN A 272 -19.32 -20.04 12.44
C ASN A 272 -19.84 -19.66 11.05
N ASP A 273 -20.05 -18.37 10.80
CA ASP A 273 -20.44 -17.86 9.48
C ASP A 273 -19.33 -18.07 8.45
N LEU A 274 -18.07 -17.81 8.82
CA LEU A 274 -16.90 -18.07 7.99
C LEU A 274 -16.75 -19.57 7.67
N LYS A 275 -16.92 -20.45 8.66
CA LYS A 275 -16.92 -21.91 8.46
C LYS A 275 -18.06 -22.35 7.55
N THR A 276 -19.22 -21.73 7.67
CA THR A 276 -20.38 -22.00 6.80
C THR A 276 -20.09 -21.59 5.36
N LEU A 277 -19.57 -20.39 5.14
CA LEU A 277 -19.16 -19.90 3.82
C LEU A 277 -18.08 -20.81 3.22
N ALA A 278 -17.05 -21.17 3.99
CA ALA A 278 -15.99 -22.06 3.54
C ALA A 278 -16.55 -23.42 3.06
N ARG A 279 -17.48 -24.01 3.82
CA ARG A 279 -18.17 -25.26 3.42
C ARG A 279 -18.99 -25.09 2.15
N GLN A 280 -19.75 -24.00 2.02
CA GLN A 280 -20.58 -23.73 0.83
C GLN A 280 -19.74 -23.55 -0.44
N GLN A 281 -18.56 -22.94 -0.32
CA GLN A 281 -17.63 -22.73 -1.44
C GLN A 281 -16.66 -23.92 -1.65
N GLY A 282 -16.72 -24.94 -0.78
CA GLY A 282 -15.87 -26.13 -0.84
C GLY A 282 -14.38 -25.80 -0.64
N ILE A 283 -14.06 -24.91 0.30
CA ILE A 283 -12.71 -24.46 0.66
C ILE A 283 -12.45 -24.66 2.16
N THR A 284 -11.20 -24.52 2.57
CA THR A 284 -10.81 -24.50 3.99
C THR A 284 -10.95 -23.09 4.59
N LEU A 285 -11.03 -23.01 5.92
CA LEU A 285 -10.99 -21.73 6.63
C LEU A 285 -9.68 -20.96 6.33
N PHE A 286 -8.55 -21.67 6.26
CA PHE A 286 -7.27 -21.12 5.83
C PHE A 286 -7.36 -20.36 4.49
N MET A 287 -7.97 -20.99 3.46
CA MET A 287 -8.11 -20.38 2.13
C MET A 287 -8.99 -19.13 2.18
N LEU A 288 -10.07 -19.15 2.97
CA LEU A 288 -10.96 -18.00 3.14
C LEU A 288 -10.24 -16.82 3.80
N LEU A 289 -9.54 -17.07 4.91
CA LEU A 289 -8.79 -16.03 5.63
C LEU A 289 -7.61 -15.48 4.80
N LEU A 290 -6.96 -16.31 4.00
CA LEU A 290 -5.97 -15.84 3.02
C LEU A 290 -6.62 -14.91 1.99
N ALA A 291 -7.81 -15.26 1.48
CA ALA A 291 -8.55 -14.44 0.54
C ALA A 291 -8.93 -13.08 1.09
N SER A 292 -9.37 -13.05 2.35
CA SER A 292 -9.73 -11.79 3.02
C SER A 292 -8.50 -10.92 3.28
N LEU A 293 -7.36 -11.51 3.65
CA LEU A 293 -6.09 -10.78 3.76
C LEU A 293 -5.65 -10.22 2.41
N GLN A 294 -5.62 -11.04 1.35
CA GLN A 294 -5.24 -10.58 0.01
C GLN A 294 -6.19 -9.49 -0.50
N THR A 295 -7.49 -9.58 -0.17
CA THR A 295 -8.48 -8.53 -0.46
C THR A 295 -8.14 -7.23 0.28
N LEU A 296 -7.79 -7.30 1.56
CA LEU A 296 -7.36 -6.13 2.32
C LEU A 296 -6.16 -5.45 1.66
N LEU A 297 -5.13 -6.23 1.32
CA LEU A 297 -3.91 -5.73 0.68
C LEU A 297 -4.21 -5.11 -0.70
N HIS A 298 -5.07 -5.74 -1.51
CA HIS A 298 -5.56 -5.18 -2.77
C HIS A 298 -6.25 -3.83 -2.57
N ARG A 299 -7.15 -3.72 -1.59
CA ARG A 299 -7.93 -2.50 -1.35
C ARG A 299 -7.09 -1.34 -0.81
N TYR A 300 -5.99 -1.62 -0.13
CA TYR A 300 -5.05 -0.62 0.38
C TYR A 300 -3.99 -0.19 -0.65
N SER A 301 -3.49 -1.13 -1.46
CA SER A 301 -2.44 -0.85 -2.45
C SER A 301 -2.97 -0.44 -3.82
N GLY A 302 -4.21 -0.81 -4.15
CA GLY A 302 -4.76 -0.69 -5.50
C GLY A 302 -4.13 -1.65 -6.51
N GLN A 303 -3.26 -2.58 -6.07
CA GLN A 303 -2.54 -3.50 -6.96
C GLN A 303 -3.35 -4.74 -7.29
N ALA A 304 -3.24 -5.23 -8.53
CA ALA A 304 -3.98 -6.39 -9.01
C ALA A 304 -3.31 -7.73 -8.68
N ASP A 305 -1.98 -7.79 -8.63
CA ASP A 305 -1.20 -8.99 -8.28
C ASP A 305 -0.80 -8.91 -6.81
N ILE A 306 -1.47 -9.69 -5.96
CA ILE A 306 -1.21 -9.71 -4.51
C ILE A 306 -0.58 -11.04 -4.12
N ARG A 307 0.59 -10.95 -3.49
CA ARG A 307 1.41 -12.10 -3.09
C ARG A 307 1.59 -12.11 -1.59
N VAL A 308 1.27 -13.25 -0.97
CA VAL A 308 1.40 -13.47 0.47
C VAL A 308 2.30 -14.67 0.69
N GLY A 309 3.29 -14.52 1.57
CA GLY A 309 4.13 -15.62 2.00
C GLY A 309 3.40 -16.50 3.00
N VAL A 310 3.38 -17.81 2.77
CA VAL A 310 2.76 -18.79 3.66
C VAL A 310 3.82 -19.81 4.05
N PRO A 311 4.23 -19.87 5.34
CA PRO A 311 5.12 -20.91 5.81
C PRO A 311 4.39 -22.25 5.84
N VAL A 312 5.07 -23.30 5.39
CA VAL A 312 4.60 -24.69 5.44
C VAL A 312 5.59 -25.52 6.24
N ALA A 313 5.06 -26.43 7.07
CA ALA A 313 5.90 -27.27 7.93
C ALA A 313 6.82 -28.23 7.15
N ASN A 314 6.46 -28.57 5.90
CA ASN A 314 7.23 -29.41 5.00
C ASN A 314 7.60 -30.80 5.58
N ARG A 315 6.70 -31.37 6.40
CA ARG A 315 6.85 -32.66 7.09
C ARG A 315 5.80 -33.67 6.61
N THR A 316 5.75 -33.88 5.30
CA THR A 316 4.78 -34.77 4.64
C THR A 316 5.07 -36.26 4.87
N ARG A 317 6.26 -36.58 5.40
CA ARG A 317 6.76 -37.95 5.58
C ARG A 317 6.81 -38.34 7.04
N SER A 318 6.41 -39.58 7.36
CA SER A 318 6.40 -40.09 8.72
C SER A 318 7.79 -40.11 9.35
N GLU A 319 8.85 -40.34 8.55
CA GLU A 319 10.24 -40.32 9.05
C GLU A 319 10.66 -38.93 9.57
N THR A 320 10.00 -37.85 9.12
CA THR A 320 10.33 -36.47 9.49
C THR A 320 9.47 -35.90 10.62
N GLN A 321 8.33 -36.52 10.94
CA GLN A 321 7.34 -35.96 11.87
C GLN A 321 7.85 -35.85 13.30
N GLY A 322 8.70 -36.79 13.75
CA GLY A 322 9.25 -36.83 15.11
C GLY A 322 10.63 -36.17 15.26
N LEU A 323 11.17 -35.52 14.23
CA LEU A 323 12.51 -34.94 14.27
C LEU A 323 12.51 -33.50 14.76
N ILE A 324 13.54 -33.11 15.50
CA ILE A 324 13.89 -31.70 15.68
C ILE A 324 14.76 -31.28 14.50
N GLY A 325 14.49 -30.10 13.94
CA GLY A 325 15.22 -29.58 12.78
C GLY A 325 14.48 -28.44 12.07
N PHE A 326 15.15 -27.80 11.11
CA PHE A 326 14.56 -26.70 10.35
C PHE A 326 13.93 -27.19 9.03
N PHE A 327 12.65 -27.55 9.04
CA PHE A 327 11.97 -28.08 7.85
C PHE A 327 11.17 -27.01 7.08
N VAL A 328 10.83 -25.91 7.76
CA VAL A 328 9.94 -24.87 7.24
C VAL A 328 10.37 -24.42 5.85
N ASN A 329 9.43 -24.51 4.91
CA ASN A 329 9.54 -23.87 3.61
C ASN A 329 8.52 -22.74 3.52
N THR A 330 8.68 -21.82 2.57
CA THR A 330 7.72 -20.72 2.36
C THR A 330 7.18 -20.76 0.93
N GLN A 331 5.85 -20.81 0.81
CA GLN A 331 5.15 -20.70 -0.46
C GLN A 331 4.73 -19.25 -0.71
N VAL A 332 4.71 -18.83 -1.97
CA VAL A 332 4.22 -17.51 -2.38
C VAL A 332 2.84 -17.68 -2.99
N LEU A 333 1.79 -17.48 -2.19
CA LEU A 333 0.42 -17.61 -2.67
C LEU A 333 -0.05 -16.30 -3.28
N LYS A 334 -0.37 -16.38 -4.57
CA LYS A 334 -0.79 -15.25 -5.41
C LYS A 334 -2.31 -15.23 -5.59
N ALA A 335 -2.88 -14.03 -5.60
CA ALA A 335 -4.24 -13.77 -6.06
C ALA A 335 -4.21 -12.64 -7.09
N ASP A 336 -5.09 -12.72 -8.09
CA ASP A 336 -5.23 -11.71 -9.13
C ASP A 336 -6.59 -11.03 -9.01
N PHE A 337 -6.61 -9.71 -9.06
CA PHE A 337 -7.81 -8.91 -8.95
C PHE A 337 -8.06 -8.12 -10.24
N ASP A 338 -9.30 -8.14 -10.70
CA ASP A 338 -9.83 -7.23 -11.70
C ASP A 338 -11.07 -6.48 -11.16
N THR A 339 -11.61 -5.56 -11.96
CA THR A 339 -12.77 -4.74 -11.55
C THR A 339 -14.08 -5.52 -11.36
N GLN A 340 -14.14 -6.78 -11.81
CA GLN A 340 -15.33 -7.64 -11.75
C GLN A 340 -15.16 -8.82 -10.78
N THR A 341 -13.99 -8.94 -10.15
CA THR A 341 -13.68 -10.04 -9.25
C THR A 341 -14.69 -10.08 -8.11
N THR A 342 -15.39 -11.20 -7.98
CA THR A 342 -16.35 -11.47 -6.91
C THR A 342 -15.70 -12.25 -5.77
N VAL A 343 -16.33 -12.25 -4.59
CA VAL A 343 -15.87 -13.07 -3.45
C VAL A 343 -15.77 -14.55 -3.86
N ALA A 344 -16.82 -15.13 -4.44
CA ALA A 344 -16.83 -16.52 -4.88
C ALA A 344 -15.74 -16.78 -5.94
N GLY A 345 -15.53 -15.86 -6.88
CA GLY A 345 -14.47 -15.96 -7.90
C GLY A 345 -13.08 -16.02 -7.28
N LEU A 346 -12.78 -15.10 -6.34
CA LEU A 346 -11.52 -15.09 -5.60
C LEU A 346 -11.32 -16.37 -4.77
N LEU A 347 -12.36 -16.83 -4.07
CA LEU A 347 -12.30 -18.03 -3.25
C LEU A 347 -11.98 -19.29 -4.09
N GLN A 348 -12.54 -19.41 -5.30
CA GLN A 348 -12.20 -20.50 -6.21
C GLN A 348 -10.78 -20.37 -6.80
N GLN A 349 -10.33 -19.15 -7.11
CA GLN A 349 -8.95 -18.90 -7.55
C GLN A 349 -7.94 -19.33 -6.48
N ILE A 350 -8.19 -18.97 -5.23
CA ILE A 350 -7.32 -19.32 -4.10
C ILE A 350 -7.35 -20.82 -3.82
N LYS A 351 -8.53 -21.45 -3.92
CA LYS A 351 -8.62 -22.92 -3.84
C LYS A 351 -7.70 -23.59 -4.85
N GLN A 352 -7.77 -23.18 -6.11
CA GLN A 352 -6.92 -23.74 -7.16
C GLN A 352 -5.44 -23.49 -6.86
N THR A 353 -5.09 -22.25 -6.56
CA THR A 353 -3.71 -21.84 -6.29
C THR A 353 -3.12 -22.57 -5.09
N ALA A 354 -3.87 -22.71 -4.00
CA ALA A 354 -3.39 -23.39 -2.80
C ALA A 354 -3.24 -24.92 -3.01
N VAL A 355 -4.15 -25.55 -3.75
CA VAL A 355 -4.04 -26.99 -4.07
C VAL A 355 -2.84 -27.25 -4.99
N GLU A 356 -2.65 -26.43 -6.01
CA GLU A 356 -1.50 -26.56 -6.91
C GLU A 356 -0.19 -26.24 -6.20
N ALA A 357 -0.14 -25.20 -5.37
CA ALA A 357 1.02 -24.88 -4.53
C ALA A 357 1.41 -26.05 -3.63
N GLN A 358 0.42 -26.73 -3.01
CA GLN A 358 0.66 -27.92 -2.19
C GLN A 358 1.32 -29.06 -2.98
N ALA A 359 0.97 -29.23 -4.26
CA ALA A 359 1.59 -30.23 -5.14
C ALA A 359 3.02 -29.87 -5.60
N HIS A 360 3.48 -28.65 -5.28
CA HIS A 360 4.80 -28.10 -5.59
C HIS A 360 5.46 -27.46 -4.36
N GLN A 361 5.11 -27.96 -3.16
CA GLN A 361 5.55 -27.37 -1.89
C GLN A 361 7.01 -27.66 -1.54
N ASP A 362 7.63 -28.64 -2.20
CA ASP A 362 8.95 -29.11 -1.82
C ASP A 362 10.08 -28.29 -2.45
N LEU A 363 9.77 -27.45 -3.46
CA LEU A 363 10.72 -26.51 -4.03
C LEU A 363 11.10 -25.49 -2.96
N PRO A 364 12.38 -25.41 -2.55
CA PRO A 364 12.82 -24.44 -1.55
C PRO A 364 12.61 -23.00 -2.03
N PHE A 365 12.17 -22.12 -1.13
CA PHE A 365 11.94 -20.70 -1.42
C PHE A 365 13.18 -20.03 -2.05
N GLU A 366 14.39 -20.41 -1.64
CA GLU A 366 15.63 -19.82 -2.11
C GLU A 366 15.92 -20.19 -3.56
N GLN A 367 15.63 -21.43 -3.93
CA GLN A 367 15.75 -21.89 -5.32
C GLN A 367 14.76 -21.14 -6.21
N LEU A 368 13.58 -20.79 -5.69
CA LEU A 368 12.62 -19.96 -6.40
C LEU A 368 13.13 -18.51 -6.56
N VAL A 369 13.65 -17.89 -5.49
CA VAL A 369 14.23 -16.54 -5.55
C VAL A 369 15.42 -16.49 -6.52
N GLU A 370 16.33 -17.45 -6.45
CA GLU A 370 17.49 -17.55 -7.33
C GLU A 370 17.07 -17.64 -8.80
N ALA A 371 16.02 -18.41 -9.08
CA ALA A 371 15.56 -18.64 -10.43
C ALA A 371 14.69 -17.51 -11.02
N LEU A 372 14.04 -16.69 -10.18
CA LEU A 372 13.26 -15.51 -10.58
C LEU A 372 14.08 -14.22 -10.63
N GLN A 373 15.21 -14.17 -9.91
CA GLN A 373 16.14 -13.03 -9.88
C GLN A 373 15.44 -11.67 -9.65
N PRO A 374 14.61 -11.51 -8.60
CA PRO A 374 14.01 -10.22 -8.27
C PRO A 374 15.11 -9.18 -7.98
N GLN A 375 14.76 -7.89 -8.10
CA GLN A 375 15.67 -6.82 -7.75
C GLN A 375 16.10 -6.95 -6.28
N ARG A 376 17.41 -7.02 -6.04
CA ARG A 376 17.96 -7.12 -4.69
C ARG A 376 17.72 -5.83 -3.92
N ASP A 377 17.04 -5.94 -2.78
CA ASP A 377 16.78 -4.86 -1.84
C ASP A 377 16.84 -5.42 -0.42
N LEU A 378 17.78 -4.93 0.40
CA LEU A 378 17.99 -5.43 1.76
C LEU A 378 16.88 -4.98 2.74
N SER A 379 16.10 -3.95 2.35
CA SER A 379 15.02 -3.39 3.16
C SER A 379 13.72 -4.22 3.13
N ARG A 380 13.64 -5.27 2.30
CA ARG A 380 12.42 -6.07 2.11
C ARG A 380 12.69 -7.53 1.78
N SER A 381 11.66 -8.36 1.97
CA SER A 381 11.65 -9.74 1.45
C SER A 381 11.49 -9.74 -0.09
N PRO A 382 12.12 -10.69 -0.81
CA PRO A 382 12.28 -10.59 -2.27
C PRO A 382 11.01 -10.83 -3.11
N LEU A 383 10.04 -11.59 -2.61
CA LEU A 383 8.85 -12.01 -3.40
C LEU A 383 7.51 -11.63 -2.78
N PHE A 384 7.49 -11.21 -1.52
CA PHE A 384 6.30 -10.78 -0.80
C PHE A 384 6.70 -9.92 0.41
N GLN A 385 5.81 -9.04 0.85
CA GLN A 385 6.02 -8.18 2.02
C GLN A 385 5.13 -8.55 3.21
N VAL A 386 4.09 -9.35 2.98
CA VAL A 386 3.14 -9.78 4.01
C VAL A 386 3.12 -11.30 4.10
N ALA A 387 3.17 -11.81 5.32
CA ALA A 387 3.07 -13.24 5.61
C ALA A 387 1.74 -13.60 6.28
N TYR A 388 1.30 -14.85 6.10
CA TYR A 388 0.10 -15.39 6.72
C TYR A 388 0.35 -16.79 7.28
N ASN A 389 -0.01 -16.99 8.54
CA ASN A 389 0.12 -18.24 9.27
C ASN A 389 -1.22 -18.62 9.93
N HIS A 390 -1.55 -19.91 9.90
CA HIS A 390 -2.81 -20.43 10.42
C HIS A 390 -2.59 -21.73 11.19
N GLN A 391 -3.13 -21.77 12.40
CA GLN A 391 -3.10 -22.94 13.28
C GLN A 391 -4.52 -23.40 13.57
N SER A 392 -4.84 -24.65 13.24
CA SER A 392 -6.17 -25.24 13.47
C SER A 392 -6.43 -25.61 14.94
N GLU A 393 -5.38 -25.76 15.75
CA GLU A 393 -5.48 -26.04 17.19
C GLU A 393 -4.41 -25.26 17.96
N GLY A 394 -4.78 -24.67 19.11
CA GLY A 394 -3.84 -23.99 19.98
C GLY A 394 -3.11 -24.98 20.90
N HIS A 395 -1.79 -25.12 20.75
CA HIS A 395 -0.98 -26.07 21.55
C HIS A 395 -0.60 -25.59 22.97
N ASN A 396 -1.23 -24.52 23.47
CA ASN A 396 -0.85 -23.83 24.71
C ASN A 396 -1.67 -24.24 25.94
N GLU A 397 -2.14 -25.49 26.03
CA GLU A 397 -2.82 -25.96 27.23
C GLU A 397 -1.84 -26.31 28.35
N ALA A 398 -2.22 -26.00 29.59
CA ALA A 398 -1.44 -26.35 30.77
C ALA A 398 -1.36 -27.88 30.92
N ARG A 399 -0.17 -28.40 31.24
CA ARG A 399 0.06 -29.85 31.37
C ARG A 399 0.56 -30.18 32.76
N GLU A 400 0.12 -31.31 33.30
CA GLU A 400 0.68 -31.87 34.55
C GLU A 400 1.55 -33.08 34.24
N LEU A 401 2.81 -33.05 34.69
CA LEU A 401 3.76 -34.14 34.45
C LEU A 401 4.76 -34.24 35.60
N ALA A 402 4.93 -35.45 36.15
CA ALA A 402 5.85 -35.75 37.26
C ALA A 402 5.72 -34.82 38.49
N GLY A 403 4.49 -34.33 38.78
CA GLY A 403 4.23 -33.42 39.89
C GLY A 403 4.50 -31.94 39.60
N LEU A 404 4.84 -31.59 38.36
CA LEU A 404 4.95 -30.21 37.87
C LEU A 404 3.75 -29.85 36.99
N ARG A 405 3.23 -28.64 37.15
CA ARG A 405 2.30 -28.02 36.21
C ARG A 405 3.06 -27.05 35.30
N LEU A 406 2.90 -27.22 33.99
CA LEU A 406 3.57 -26.46 32.95
C LEU A 406 2.61 -25.48 32.30
N GLU A 407 3.05 -24.23 32.14
CA GLU A 407 2.32 -23.19 31.41
C GLU A 407 3.27 -22.48 30.44
N TYR A 408 2.82 -22.24 29.21
CA TYR A 408 3.61 -21.48 28.24
C TYR A 408 3.62 -20.00 28.63
N GLN A 409 4.80 -19.43 28.79
CA GLN A 409 4.99 -17.99 29.03
C GLN A 409 5.09 -17.28 27.68
N VAL A 410 4.16 -16.36 27.40
CA VAL A 410 4.14 -15.55 26.19
C VAL A 410 5.04 -14.32 26.42
N SER A 411 5.93 -14.00 25.47
CA SER A 411 6.68 -12.74 25.46
C SER A 411 5.90 -11.65 24.70
N ASP A 412 5.99 -10.42 25.21
CA ASP A 412 5.34 -9.22 24.67
C ASP A 412 6.16 -8.53 23.57
N LYS A 413 7.45 -8.87 23.40
CA LYS A 413 8.27 -8.32 22.30
C LYS A 413 8.26 -9.24 21.09
N HIS A 414 7.91 -8.68 19.93
CA HIS A 414 7.80 -9.42 18.67
C HIS A 414 8.80 -8.90 17.66
N THR A 415 9.57 -9.80 17.05
CA THR A 415 10.42 -9.48 15.90
C THR A 415 9.57 -9.45 14.63
N ALA A 416 9.62 -8.36 13.86
CA ALA A 416 8.94 -8.26 12.57
C ALA A 416 9.87 -8.65 11.42
N GLN A 417 9.75 -9.89 10.92
CA GLN A 417 10.54 -10.38 9.78
C GLN A 417 10.06 -9.83 8.43
N PHE A 418 8.80 -9.40 8.39
CA PHE A 418 8.08 -8.86 7.23
C PHE A 418 7.40 -7.56 7.63
N ASP A 419 6.88 -6.82 6.64
CA ASP A 419 6.19 -5.56 6.92
C ASP A 419 4.96 -5.79 7.80
N LEU A 420 4.23 -6.88 7.52
CA LEU A 420 3.07 -7.33 8.26
C LEU A 420 3.01 -8.87 8.25
N THR A 421 2.65 -9.47 9.38
CA THR A 421 2.37 -10.90 9.48
C THR A 421 1.04 -11.09 10.18
N LEU A 422 0.12 -11.81 9.55
CA LEU A 422 -1.14 -12.23 10.15
C LEU A 422 -0.98 -13.66 10.67
N ASP A 423 -1.09 -13.84 11.98
CA ASP A 423 -1.22 -15.15 12.61
C ASP A 423 -2.68 -15.38 13.01
N THR A 424 -3.22 -16.56 12.74
CA THR A 424 -4.57 -16.95 13.16
C THR A 424 -4.56 -18.31 13.83
N CYS A 425 -5.40 -18.48 14.85
CA CYS A 425 -5.50 -19.71 15.63
C CYS A 425 -6.97 -19.94 16.04
N GLU A 426 -7.49 -21.12 15.73
CA GLU A 426 -8.83 -21.51 16.19
C GLU A 426 -8.83 -21.78 17.70
N ARG A 427 -9.83 -21.24 18.40
CA ARG A 427 -10.07 -21.47 19.83
C ARG A 427 -11.50 -21.95 20.06
N PRO A 428 -11.82 -22.57 21.21
CA PRO A 428 -13.18 -22.99 21.52
C PRO A 428 -14.22 -21.85 21.43
N ASN A 429 -13.81 -20.61 21.74
CA ASN A 429 -14.70 -19.45 21.84
C ASN A 429 -14.64 -18.51 20.62
N GLY A 430 -13.92 -18.86 19.54
CA GLY A 430 -13.75 -17.97 18.38
C GLY A 430 -12.45 -18.20 17.62
N LEU A 431 -12.02 -17.20 16.84
CA LEU A 431 -10.72 -17.19 16.17
C LEU A 431 -9.86 -16.11 16.80
N ALA A 432 -8.71 -16.50 17.37
CA ALA A 432 -7.70 -15.55 17.76
C ALA A 432 -6.87 -15.19 16.53
N ALA A 433 -6.70 -13.90 16.27
CA ALA A 433 -5.85 -13.38 15.22
C ALA A 433 -4.86 -12.37 15.82
N SER A 434 -3.72 -12.18 15.16
CA SER A 434 -2.82 -11.11 15.53
C SER A 434 -2.01 -10.62 14.34
N LEU A 435 -1.78 -9.31 14.30
CA LEU A 435 -0.98 -8.63 13.30
C LEU A 435 0.35 -8.21 13.95
N THR A 436 1.44 -8.87 13.57
CA THR A 436 2.80 -8.42 13.89
C THR A 436 3.26 -7.50 12.77
N TYR A 437 3.71 -6.29 13.08
CA TYR A 437 4.06 -5.26 12.10
C TYR A 437 5.39 -4.60 12.41
N ALA A 438 6.09 -4.15 11.36
CA ALA A 438 7.33 -3.40 11.49
C ALA A 438 7.05 -1.97 11.97
N THR A 439 7.58 -1.60 13.14
CA THR A 439 7.34 -0.28 13.77
C THR A 439 8.06 0.85 13.03
N ASP A 440 9.10 0.53 12.25
CA ASP A 440 9.74 1.47 11.33
C ASP A 440 8.81 1.95 10.22
N LEU A 441 7.72 1.22 9.94
CA LEU A 441 6.79 1.50 8.84
C LEU A 441 5.41 1.95 9.29
N PHE A 442 4.90 1.37 10.38
CA PHE A 442 3.51 1.55 10.79
C PHE A 442 3.36 2.01 12.24
N ASP A 443 2.37 2.85 12.47
CA ASP A 443 1.81 3.16 13.77
C ASP A 443 0.76 2.15 14.19
N ALA A 444 0.63 1.95 15.51
CA ALA A 444 -0.41 1.10 16.10
C ALA A 444 -1.81 1.48 15.58
N ALA A 445 -2.13 2.77 15.52
CA ALA A 445 -3.41 3.28 15.02
C ALA A 445 -3.69 2.91 13.56
N THR A 446 -2.65 2.79 12.73
CA THR A 446 -2.79 2.37 11.33
C THR A 446 -3.11 0.88 11.24
N ILE A 447 -2.47 0.05 12.07
CA ILE A 447 -2.73 -1.39 12.13
C ILE A 447 -4.08 -1.71 12.77
N GLU A 448 -4.50 -0.96 13.80
CA GLU A 448 -5.83 -1.05 14.39
C GLU A 448 -6.93 -0.78 13.36
N ARG A 449 -6.75 0.27 12.54
CA ARG A 449 -7.65 0.57 11.43
C ARG A 449 -7.66 -0.54 10.37
N MET A 450 -6.48 -1.06 9.98
CA MET A 450 -6.40 -2.22 9.06
C MET A 450 -7.11 -3.46 9.61
N ALA A 451 -6.98 -3.73 10.91
CA ALA A 451 -7.68 -4.83 11.58
C ALA A 451 -9.20 -4.66 11.56
N GLY A 452 -9.69 -3.46 11.88
CA GLY A 452 -11.12 -3.13 11.79
C GLY A 452 -11.66 -3.32 10.38
N HIS A 453 -10.93 -2.82 9.38
CA HIS A 453 -11.28 -3.01 7.97
C HIS A 453 -11.26 -4.49 7.54
N TRP A 454 -10.31 -5.29 8.02
CA TRP A 454 -10.28 -6.72 7.77
C TRP A 454 -11.50 -7.44 8.35
N CYS A 455 -11.90 -7.09 9.58
CA CYS A 455 -13.14 -7.59 10.19
C CYS A 455 -14.39 -7.19 9.38
N ASN A 456 -14.45 -5.96 8.87
CA ASN A 456 -15.56 -5.51 8.01
C ASN A 456 -15.63 -6.30 6.70
N LEU A 457 -14.47 -6.57 6.08
CA LEU A 457 -14.39 -7.40 4.87
C LEU A 457 -14.86 -8.84 5.13
N LEU A 458 -14.44 -9.47 6.23
CA LEU A 458 -14.89 -10.81 6.63
C LEU A 458 -16.43 -10.86 6.76
N ASN A 459 -17.00 -9.89 7.46
CA ASN A 459 -18.46 -9.75 7.60
C ASN A 459 -19.14 -9.56 6.24
N GLY A 460 -18.57 -8.73 5.36
CA GLY A 460 -19.07 -8.51 4.01
C GLY A 460 -19.07 -9.78 3.16
N MET A 461 -17.97 -10.54 3.19
CA MET A 461 -17.83 -11.82 2.46
C MET A 461 -18.87 -12.86 2.90
N CYS A 462 -19.22 -12.91 4.20
CA CYS A 462 -20.25 -13.81 4.72
C CYS A 462 -21.68 -13.46 4.27
N ARG A 463 -21.96 -12.20 3.89
CA ARG A 463 -23.31 -11.76 3.51
C ARG A 463 -23.71 -12.17 2.10
N ASP A 464 -22.83 -11.96 1.12
CA ASP A 464 -23.07 -12.33 -0.27
C ASP A 464 -21.78 -12.67 -1.01
N ALA A 465 -21.57 -13.95 -1.29
CA ALA A 465 -20.40 -14.42 -2.02
C ALA A 465 -20.39 -13.98 -3.51
N ASN A 466 -21.50 -13.52 -4.07
CA ASN A 466 -21.54 -13.03 -5.45
C ASN A 466 -21.22 -11.53 -5.55
N GLN A 467 -21.09 -10.83 -4.43
CA GLN A 467 -20.72 -9.43 -4.41
C GLN A 467 -19.30 -9.23 -4.97
N ARG A 468 -19.09 -8.13 -5.71
CA ARG A 468 -17.76 -7.74 -6.18
C ARG A 468 -16.90 -7.30 -5.01
N ILE A 469 -15.61 -7.64 -5.05
CA ILE A 469 -14.62 -7.25 -4.03
C ILE A 469 -14.55 -5.71 -3.89
N ALA A 470 -14.69 -4.97 -4.99
CA ALA A 470 -14.70 -3.52 -5.00
C ALA A 470 -15.88 -2.91 -4.22
N ASP A 471 -17.02 -3.62 -4.17
CA ASP A 471 -18.25 -3.14 -3.52
C ASP A 471 -18.32 -3.55 -2.04
N LEU A 472 -17.41 -4.40 -1.56
CA LEU A 472 -17.38 -4.80 -0.15
C LEU A 472 -17.08 -3.58 0.74
N PRO A 473 -17.80 -3.45 1.87
CA PRO A 473 -17.54 -2.38 2.83
C PRO A 473 -16.17 -2.59 3.47
N LEU A 474 -15.31 -1.58 3.35
CA LEU A 474 -14.01 -1.54 4.01
C LEU A 474 -14.12 -0.77 5.33
N LEU A 475 -14.64 0.46 5.25
CA LEU A 475 -14.93 1.31 6.40
C LEU A 475 -16.18 0.82 7.13
N SER A 476 -16.21 1.02 8.45
CA SER A 476 -17.46 0.91 9.22
C SER A 476 -18.45 2.02 8.82
N VAL A 477 -19.70 1.88 9.26
CA VAL A 477 -20.72 2.91 9.01
C VAL A 477 -20.34 4.21 9.73
N GLU A 478 -19.80 4.07 10.94
CA GLU A 478 -19.32 5.16 11.79
C GLU A 478 -18.13 5.87 11.15
N GLU A 479 -17.08 5.15 10.74
CA GLU A 479 -15.91 5.71 10.06
C GLU A 479 -16.29 6.46 8.79
N ARG A 480 -17.22 5.91 8.00
CA ARG A 480 -17.71 6.58 6.79
C ARG A 480 -18.47 7.87 7.11
N GLN A 481 -19.31 7.86 8.15
CA GLN A 481 -20.06 9.04 8.55
C GLN A 481 -19.14 10.12 9.11
N ASP A 482 -18.18 9.74 9.95
CA ASP A 482 -17.24 10.67 10.56
C ASP A 482 -16.31 11.26 9.50
N ALA A 483 -15.76 10.46 8.58
CA ALA A 483 -14.97 10.98 7.46
C ALA A 483 -15.75 11.98 6.58
N LEU A 484 -17.03 11.70 6.29
CA LEU A 484 -17.88 12.62 5.51
C LEU A 484 -18.16 13.92 6.25
N ARG A 485 -18.38 13.86 7.58
CA ARG A 485 -18.57 15.04 8.44
C ARG A 485 -17.28 15.85 8.57
N ASP A 486 -16.15 15.19 8.80
CA ASP A 486 -14.84 15.84 8.99
C ASP A 486 -14.37 16.55 7.73
N TRP A 487 -14.64 15.99 6.54
CA TRP A 487 -14.33 16.64 5.27
C TRP A 487 -15.32 17.74 4.89
N ASN A 488 -16.54 17.72 5.43
CA ASN A 488 -17.59 18.69 5.13
C ASN A 488 -18.22 19.25 6.42
N PRO A 489 -17.43 19.88 7.32
CA PRO A 489 -17.89 20.25 8.67
C PRO A 489 -19.02 21.29 8.63
N ASN A 490 -19.00 22.16 7.62
CA ASN A 490 -20.01 23.18 7.39
C ASN A 490 -20.55 23.05 5.96
N LEU A 491 -21.52 22.18 5.72
CA LEU A 491 -22.20 22.08 4.43
C LEU A 491 -22.96 23.38 4.15
N ALA A 492 -22.28 24.34 3.54
CA ALA A 492 -22.83 25.65 3.23
C ALA A 492 -23.54 25.64 1.87
N VAL A 493 -24.72 26.26 1.82
CA VAL A 493 -25.49 26.49 0.60
C VAL A 493 -25.30 27.95 0.20
N TYR A 494 -24.86 28.18 -1.03
CA TYR A 494 -24.63 29.51 -1.59
C TYR A 494 -25.66 29.77 -2.71
N PRO A 495 -26.90 30.16 -2.37
CA PRO A 495 -27.88 30.50 -3.39
C PRO A 495 -27.42 31.74 -4.15
N SER A 496 -27.55 31.70 -5.48
CA SER A 496 -27.27 32.86 -6.33
C SER A 496 -28.57 33.37 -6.92
N GLU A 497 -28.96 34.59 -6.56
CA GLU A 497 -30.13 35.27 -7.12
C GLU A 497 -29.78 36.13 -8.34
N TYR A 498 -28.49 36.37 -8.57
CA TYR A 498 -27.99 37.30 -9.59
C TYR A 498 -27.02 36.62 -10.55
N CYS A 499 -27.01 37.09 -11.79
CA CYS A 499 -25.98 36.79 -12.76
C CYS A 499 -24.74 37.69 -12.55
N ALA A 500 -23.60 37.28 -13.10
CA ALA A 500 -22.33 38.00 -12.96
C ALA A 500 -22.43 39.45 -13.46
N HIS A 501 -23.07 39.66 -14.61
CA HIS A 501 -23.22 40.99 -15.21
C HIS A 501 -24.08 41.93 -14.35
N GLN A 502 -25.13 41.42 -13.70
CA GLN A 502 -25.99 42.21 -12.80
C GLN A 502 -25.25 42.69 -11.54
N ARG A 503 -24.33 41.86 -11.02
CA ARG A 503 -23.46 42.26 -9.90
C ARG A 503 -22.48 43.36 -10.31
N ILE A 504 -21.92 43.28 -11.52
CA ILE A 504 -21.04 44.32 -12.09
C ILE A 504 -21.84 45.63 -12.33
N GLU A 505 -23.09 45.53 -12.76
CA GLU A 505 -24.00 46.69 -12.89
C GLU A 505 -24.23 47.38 -11.54
N THR A 506 -24.53 46.59 -10.50
CA THR A 506 -24.70 47.11 -9.13
C THR A 506 -23.44 47.84 -8.65
N GLN A 507 -22.26 47.28 -8.93
CA GLN A 507 -20.99 47.93 -8.60
C GLN A 507 -20.76 49.21 -9.40
N THR A 508 -21.19 49.24 -10.67
CA THR A 508 -21.12 50.43 -11.51
C THR A 508 -21.98 51.56 -10.96
N GLU A 509 -23.19 51.25 -10.48
CA GLU A 509 -24.07 52.23 -9.83
C GLU A 509 -23.47 52.76 -8.52
N ARG A 510 -22.80 51.89 -7.74
CA ARG A 510 -22.14 52.26 -6.48
C ARG A 510 -20.93 53.17 -6.69
N SER A 511 -20.13 52.95 -7.74
CA SER A 511 -18.86 53.66 -7.94
C SER A 511 -18.54 53.90 -9.43
N PRO A 512 -19.32 54.75 -10.14
CA PRO A 512 -19.26 54.88 -11.59
C PRO A 512 -17.93 55.43 -12.13
N LEU A 513 -17.26 56.29 -11.34
CA LEU A 513 -16.00 56.93 -11.70
C LEU A 513 -14.75 56.14 -11.28
N ALA A 514 -14.91 55.05 -10.51
CA ALA A 514 -13.79 54.21 -10.13
C ALA A 514 -13.23 53.48 -11.36
N ILE A 515 -11.90 53.27 -11.40
CA ILE A 515 -11.23 52.62 -12.53
C ILE A 515 -11.45 51.11 -12.45
N ALA A 516 -12.16 50.56 -13.43
CA ALA A 516 -12.42 49.13 -13.53
C ALA A 516 -11.29 48.41 -14.26
N LEU A 517 -10.81 48.95 -15.38
CA LEU A 517 -9.83 48.30 -16.24
C LEU A 517 -8.63 49.21 -16.54
N THR A 518 -7.45 48.61 -16.64
CA THR A 518 -6.24 49.29 -17.15
C THR A 518 -5.47 48.38 -18.09
N PHE A 519 -4.96 48.96 -19.18
CA PHE A 519 -4.14 48.26 -20.17
C PHE A 519 -3.22 49.24 -20.88
N ALA A 520 -1.90 49.00 -20.86
CA ALA A 520 -0.91 49.79 -21.62
C ALA A 520 -1.04 51.33 -21.48
N GLY A 521 -1.41 51.83 -20.29
CA GLY A 521 -1.60 53.25 -20.00
C GLY A 521 -3.02 53.77 -20.26
N GLU A 522 -3.87 53.01 -20.95
CA GLU A 522 -5.30 53.30 -21.10
C GLU A 522 -6.10 52.78 -19.90
N GLN A 523 -7.22 53.44 -19.61
CA GLN A 523 -8.07 53.12 -18.47
C GLN A 523 -9.55 53.28 -18.83
N LEU A 524 -10.40 52.42 -18.25
CA LEU A 524 -11.85 52.59 -18.27
C LEU A 524 -12.40 52.62 -16.86
N SER A 525 -13.25 53.61 -16.58
CA SER A 525 -14.08 53.58 -15.37
C SER A 525 -15.16 52.50 -15.47
N TYR A 526 -15.76 52.12 -14.34
CA TYR A 526 -16.91 51.22 -14.32
C TYR A 526 -18.05 51.72 -15.22
N GLN A 527 -18.37 53.02 -15.18
CA GLN A 527 -19.38 53.60 -16.06
C GLN A 527 -19.02 53.47 -17.54
N GLN A 528 -17.76 53.76 -17.91
CA GLN A 528 -17.32 53.65 -19.30
C GLN A 528 -17.32 52.20 -19.81
N LEU A 529 -16.85 51.26 -18.99
CA LEU A 529 -16.93 49.83 -19.28
C LEU A 529 -18.38 49.39 -19.47
N ASN A 530 -19.26 49.75 -18.54
CA ASN A 530 -20.67 49.38 -18.57
C ASN A 530 -21.39 49.94 -19.80
N SER A 531 -21.22 51.23 -20.11
CA SER A 531 -21.85 51.86 -21.27
C SER A 531 -21.39 51.24 -22.58
N ARG A 532 -20.08 51.00 -22.76
CA ARG A 532 -19.56 50.33 -23.98
C ARG A 532 -20.09 48.91 -24.10
N ALA A 533 -20.09 48.14 -23.02
CA ALA A 533 -20.61 46.78 -23.01
C ALA A 533 -22.12 46.74 -23.27
N ASN A 534 -22.89 47.72 -22.77
CA ASN A 534 -24.33 47.83 -23.01
C ASN A 534 -24.65 48.07 -24.49
N GLN A 535 -23.95 49.01 -25.13
CA GLN A 535 -24.16 49.29 -26.56
C GLN A 535 -23.88 48.06 -27.41
N LEU A 536 -22.77 47.37 -27.16
CA LEU A 536 -22.44 46.13 -27.84
C LEU A 536 -23.44 45.01 -27.53
N ALA A 537 -23.93 44.92 -26.28
CA ALA A 537 -24.94 43.94 -25.90
C ALA A 537 -26.27 44.14 -26.65
N HIS A 538 -26.73 45.40 -26.84
CA HIS A 538 -27.93 45.68 -27.64
C HIS A 538 -27.76 45.22 -29.09
N LYS A 539 -26.59 45.48 -29.69
CA LYS A 539 -26.26 44.96 -31.04
C LYS A 539 -26.24 43.44 -31.08
N LEU A 540 -25.61 42.78 -30.11
CA LEU A 540 -25.57 41.31 -30.03
C LEU A 540 -26.98 40.69 -29.93
N ARG A 541 -27.90 41.35 -29.21
CA ARG A 541 -29.30 40.90 -29.12
C ARG A 541 -30.04 40.99 -30.46
N GLU A 542 -29.77 42.00 -31.27
CA GLU A 542 -30.31 42.08 -32.64
C GLU A 542 -29.79 40.94 -33.54
N GLN A 543 -28.60 40.40 -33.24
CA GLN A 543 -28.04 39.22 -33.88
C GLN A 543 -28.51 37.90 -33.24
N GLY A 544 -29.50 37.94 -32.34
CA GLY A 544 -30.13 36.76 -31.76
C GLY A 544 -29.45 36.22 -30.50
N VAL A 545 -28.49 36.93 -29.90
CA VAL A 545 -27.88 36.50 -28.63
C VAL A 545 -28.88 36.64 -27.47
N GLY A 546 -29.01 35.56 -26.70
CA GLY A 546 -29.87 35.45 -25.51
C GLY A 546 -29.44 34.29 -24.61
N PRO A 547 -30.26 33.86 -23.63
CA PRO A 547 -29.95 32.78 -22.70
C PRO A 547 -29.41 31.51 -23.40
N ASP A 548 -28.30 30.97 -22.88
CA ASP A 548 -27.59 29.78 -23.36
C ASP A 548 -27.03 29.84 -24.80
N VAL A 549 -27.17 30.97 -25.49
CA VAL A 549 -26.53 31.19 -26.79
C VAL A 549 -25.03 31.36 -26.60
N ARG A 550 -24.24 30.51 -27.25
CA ARG A 550 -22.78 30.54 -27.19
C ARG A 550 -22.24 31.50 -28.24
N VAL A 551 -21.42 32.45 -27.81
CA VAL A 551 -20.76 33.43 -28.68
C VAL A 551 -19.27 33.26 -28.56
N GLY A 552 -18.60 33.00 -29.69
CA GLY A 552 -17.14 32.98 -29.73
C GLY A 552 -16.58 34.36 -29.45
N LEU A 553 -15.53 34.44 -28.63
CA LEU A 553 -14.77 35.68 -28.41
C LEU A 553 -13.31 35.40 -28.72
N ALA A 554 -12.83 35.91 -29.86
CA ALA A 554 -11.42 35.83 -30.26
C ALA A 554 -10.79 37.22 -30.24
N ALA A 555 -10.02 37.53 -29.19
CA ALA A 555 -9.43 38.85 -29.03
C ALA A 555 -8.02 38.74 -28.45
N GLU A 556 -7.13 39.63 -28.89
CA GLU A 556 -5.88 39.88 -28.20
C GLU A 556 -6.15 40.70 -26.93
N ARG A 557 -5.21 40.65 -25.97
CA ARG A 557 -5.33 41.37 -24.71
C ARG A 557 -5.53 42.86 -24.95
N SER A 558 -6.66 43.38 -24.49
CA SER A 558 -7.11 44.75 -24.72
C SER A 558 -8.29 45.06 -23.79
N LEU A 559 -8.62 46.34 -23.65
CA LEU A 559 -9.85 46.76 -22.96
C LEU A 559 -11.09 46.17 -23.64
N ASP A 560 -11.10 46.14 -24.97
CA ASP A 560 -12.21 45.64 -25.79
C ASP A 560 -12.48 44.15 -25.60
N MET A 561 -11.47 43.35 -25.27
CA MET A 561 -11.65 41.94 -24.89
C MET A 561 -12.62 41.79 -23.71
N ILE A 562 -12.47 42.62 -22.67
CA ILE A 562 -13.34 42.58 -21.49
C ILE A 562 -14.71 43.21 -21.79
N VAL A 563 -14.74 44.27 -22.60
CA VAL A 563 -16.00 44.86 -23.09
C VAL A 563 -16.82 43.81 -23.86
N GLY A 564 -16.20 43.07 -24.77
CA GLY A 564 -16.84 42.01 -25.55
C GLY A 564 -17.36 40.86 -24.68
N MET A 565 -16.53 40.39 -23.75
CA MET A 565 -16.94 39.36 -22.78
C MET A 565 -18.16 39.81 -21.97
N LEU A 566 -18.12 41.02 -21.40
CA LEU A 566 -19.23 41.56 -20.61
C LEU A 566 -20.48 41.82 -21.46
N ALA A 567 -20.32 42.27 -22.70
CA ALA A 567 -21.41 42.49 -23.63
C ALA A 567 -22.16 41.18 -23.98
N ILE A 568 -21.43 40.07 -24.17
CA ILE A 568 -22.03 38.75 -24.38
C ILE A 568 -22.90 38.35 -23.19
N LEU A 569 -22.38 38.50 -21.97
CA LEU A 569 -23.13 38.19 -20.74
C LEU A 569 -24.36 39.08 -20.57
N LYS A 570 -24.24 40.38 -20.88
CA LYS A 570 -25.34 41.34 -20.81
C LYS A 570 -26.41 41.12 -21.88
N ALA A 571 -26.01 40.65 -23.07
CA ALA A 571 -26.96 40.19 -24.08
C ALA A 571 -27.70 38.91 -23.63
N GLY A 572 -27.12 38.18 -22.68
CA GLY A 572 -27.68 36.99 -22.06
C GLY A 572 -27.00 35.69 -22.50
N GLY A 573 -26.03 35.77 -23.41
CA GLY A 573 -25.30 34.62 -23.92
C GLY A 573 -24.10 34.21 -23.07
N ALA A 574 -23.50 33.10 -23.44
CA ALA A 574 -22.30 32.55 -22.84
C ALA A 574 -21.10 32.77 -23.76
N TYR A 575 -19.99 33.30 -23.24
CA TYR A 575 -18.80 33.49 -24.06
C TYR A 575 -18.00 32.19 -24.18
N VAL A 576 -17.50 31.93 -25.38
CA VAL A 576 -16.54 30.86 -25.69
C VAL A 576 -15.20 31.53 -26.00
N PRO A 577 -14.26 31.60 -25.04
CA PRO A 577 -13.01 32.31 -25.23
C PRO A 577 -12.08 31.53 -26.16
N LEU A 578 -11.56 32.23 -27.17
CA LEU A 578 -10.69 31.70 -28.22
C LEU A 578 -9.40 32.52 -28.24
N ASP A 579 -8.32 31.98 -27.68
CA ASP A 579 -7.02 32.66 -27.69
C ASP A 579 -6.45 32.65 -29.12
N PRO A 580 -6.25 33.83 -29.77
CA PRO A 580 -5.74 33.89 -31.13
C PRO A 580 -4.33 33.30 -31.32
N ASP A 581 -3.57 33.12 -30.24
CA ASP A 581 -2.25 32.48 -30.26
C ASP A 581 -2.33 30.94 -30.31
N TYR A 582 -3.51 30.34 -30.15
CA TYR A 582 -3.68 28.91 -30.29
C TYR A 582 -3.45 28.44 -31.75
N PRO A 583 -2.94 27.21 -31.94
CA PRO A 583 -2.81 26.64 -33.28
C PRO A 583 -4.14 26.67 -34.05
N GLN A 584 -4.07 26.93 -35.36
CA GLN A 584 -5.28 27.04 -36.21
C GLN A 584 -6.15 25.78 -36.15
N ASP A 585 -5.57 24.58 -36.21
CA ASP A 585 -6.34 23.33 -36.10
C ASP A 585 -7.11 23.24 -34.78
N ARG A 586 -6.52 23.74 -33.69
CA ARG A 586 -7.17 23.80 -32.38
C ARG A 586 -8.33 24.79 -32.42
N LEU A 587 -8.12 26.02 -32.90
CA LEU A 587 -9.18 27.02 -33.01
C LEU A 587 -10.34 26.55 -33.89
N SER A 588 -10.05 25.93 -35.04
CA SER A 588 -11.06 25.35 -35.92
C SER A 588 -11.87 24.28 -35.20
N PHE A 589 -11.22 23.39 -34.45
CA PHE A 589 -11.90 22.38 -33.66
C PHE A 589 -12.78 23.01 -32.57
N LEU A 590 -12.28 24.00 -31.83
CA LEU A 590 -13.04 24.68 -30.78
C LEU A 590 -14.30 25.36 -31.33
N MET A 591 -14.19 26.08 -32.45
CA MET A 591 -15.33 26.75 -33.08
C MET A 591 -16.38 25.75 -33.56
N GLN A 592 -15.95 24.61 -34.13
CA GLN A 592 -16.86 23.56 -34.60
C GLN A 592 -17.54 22.82 -33.45
N ASP A 593 -16.78 22.38 -32.45
CA ASP A 593 -17.28 21.59 -31.32
C ASP A 593 -18.20 22.42 -30.40
N SER A 594 -17.88 23.70 -30.23
CA SER A 594 -18.70 24.61 -29.43
C SER A 594 -20.03 24.97 -30.10
N GLY A 595 -20.13 24.77 -31.41
CA GLY A 595 -21.33 25.10 -32.19
C GLY A 595 -21.69 26.59 -32.10
N ILE A 596 -20.69 27.46 -32.03
CA ILE A 596 -20.93 28.91 -32.08
C ILE A 596 -21.44 29.28 -33.47
N GLU A 597 -22.43 30.16 -33.51
CA GLU A 597 -22.94 30.74 -34.77
C GLU A 597 -22.46 32.18 -34.96
N LEU A 598 -21.99 32.81 -33.88
CA LEU A 598 -21.50 34.18 -33.84
C LEU A 598 -20.11 34.24 -33.21
N LEU A 599 -19.20 34.96 -33.86
CA LEU A 599 -17.84 35.23 -33.40
C LEU A 599 -17.61 36.74 -33.30
N LEU A 600 -17.34 37.20 -32.08
CA LEU A 600 -16.87 38.53 -31.79
C LEU A 600 -15.34 38.55 -31.83
N THR A 601 -14.75 39.41 -32.66
CA THR A 601 -13.30 39.46 -32.88
C THR A 601 -12.83 40.87 -33.22
N GLN A 602 -11.52 41.10 -33.25
CA GLN A 602 -10.93 42.34 -33.77
C GLN A 602 -10.71 42.21 -35.29
N ALA A 603 -10.94 43.28 -36.06
CA ALA A 603 -10.81 43.25 -37.53
C ALA A 603 -9.47 42.70 -38.04
N HIS A 604 -8.36 43.02 -37.38
CA HIS A 604 -7.02 42.56 -37.81
C HIS A 604 -6.80 41.05 -37.62
N LEU A 605 -7.65 40.37 -36.85
CA LEU A 605 -7.60 38.93 -36.61
C LEU A 605 -8.38 38.12 -37.64
N LEU A 606 -9.31 38.73 -38.39
CA LEU A 606 -10.19 38.02 -39.34
C LEU A 606 -9.42 37.19 -40.38
N GLY A 607 -8.27 37.68 -40.84
CA GLY A 607 -7.41 36.95 -41.79
C GLY A 607 -6.53 35.85 -41.19
N ARG A 608 -6.40 35.81 -39.85
CA ARG A 608 -5.55 34.85 -39.11
C ARG A 608 -6.35 33.68 -38.54
N LEU A 609 -7.63 33.90 -38.24
CA LEU A 609 -8.50 32.93 -37.59
C LEU A 609 -9.11 31.96 -38.62
N PRO A 610 -9.18 30.65 -38.31
CA PRO A 610 -9.78 29.64 -39.19
C PRO A 610 -11.31 29.60 -39.01
N ILE A 611 -11.97 30.70 -39.38
CA ILE A 611 -13.40 30.91 -39.14
C ILE A 611 -14.23 30.02 -40.09
N PRO A 612 -15.10 29.13 -39.57
CA PRO A 612 -15.99 28.34 -40.42
C PRO A 612 -16.99 29.21 -41.19
N ALA A 613 -17.33 28.81 -42.42
CA ALA A 613 -18.18 29.62 -43.30
C ALA A 613 -19.60 29.94 -42.78
N HIS A 614 -20.11 29.16 -41.81
CA HIS A 614 -21.41 29.37 -41.20
C HIS A 614 -21.37 30.33 -39.99
N VAL A 615 -20.19 30.70 -39.51
CA VAL A 615 -20.03 31.56 -38.34
C VAL A 615 -20.04 33.01 -38.78
N GLN A 616 -21.04 33.77 -38.33
CA GLN A 616 -21.10 35.21 -38.53
C GLN A 616 -20.04 35.90 -37.68
N THR A 617 -19.38 36.92 -38.22
CA THR A 617 -18.36 37.69 -37.51
C THR A 617 -18.83 39.11 -37.25
N LEU A 618 -18.51 39.63 -36.06
CA LEU A 618 -18.70 41.04 -35.70
C LEU A 618 -17.38 41.60 -35.20
N ASP A 619 -17.07 42.84 -35.59
CA ASP A 619 -15.90 43.53 -35.07
C ASP A 619 -16.23 44.14 -33.70
N LEU A 620 -15.32 43.98 -32.75
CA LEU A 620 -15.36 44.63 -31.44
C LEU A 620 -15.34 46.17 -31.56
N ALA A 621 -14.71 46.69 -32.62
CA ALA A 621 -14.57 48.12 -32.87
C ALA A 621 -15.65 48.69 -33.82
N ASP A 622 -16.65 47.90 -34.22
CA ASP A 622 -17.73 48.39 -35.07
C ASP A 622 -18.40 49.64 -34.49
N ALA A 623 -18.85 50.55 -35.36
CA ALA A 623 -19.59 51.74 -34.92
C ALA A 623 -20.87 51.33 -34.15
N LEU A 624 -20.95 51.77 -32.89
CA LEU A 624 -22.09 51.53 -32.01
C LEU A 624 -23.02 52.76 -31.92
N ASP A 625 -22.87 53.71 -32.84
CA ASP A 625 -23.67 54.93 -32.92
C ASP A 625 -25.16 54.58 -33.08
N GLY A 626 -25.98 55.05 -32.15
CA GLY A 626 -27.43 54.78 -32.13
C GLY A 626 -27.88 53.64 -31.23
N TYR A 627 -26.97 52.80 -30.73
CA TYR A 627 -27.30 51.83 -29.68
C TYR A 627 -27.32 52.50 -28.29
N SER A 628 -28.28 52.07 -27.46
CA SER A 628 -28.47 52.61 -26.11
C SER A 628 -27.29 52.29 -25.19
N THR A 629 -26.92 53.23 -24.32
CA THR A 629 -25.94 53.03 -23.25
C THR A 629 -26.54 52.45 -21.97
N GLU A 630 -27.87 52.30 -21.91
CA GLU A 630 -28.59 51.74 -20.76
C GLU A 630 -28.47 50.21 -20.68
N ASN A 631 -28.51 49.66 -19.47
CA ASN A 631 -28.44 48.21 -19.25
C ASN A 631 -29.56 47.49 -20.03
N PRO A 632 -29.25 46.46 -20.82
CA PRO A 632 -30.26 45.70 -21.54
C PRO A 632 -31.14 44.91 -20.56
N VAL A 633 -32.47 44.99 -20.73
CA VAL A 633 -33.39 44.09 -20.03
C VAL A 633 -33.30 42.71 -20.68
N ASN A 634 -32.69 41.73 -20.01
CA ASN A 634 -32.59 40.34 -20.45
C ASN A 634 -33.33 39.38 -19.48
N GLN A 635 -33.61 38.16 -19.94
CA GLN A 635 -34.32 37.12 -19.19
C GLN A 635 -33.37 36.08 -18.58
N THR A 636 -32.08 36.37 -18.55
CA THR A 636 -31.04 35.42 -18.11
C THR A 636 -31.17 35.18 -16.61
N THR A 637 -31.21 33.91 -16.21
CA THR A 637 -31.21 33.49 -14.82
C THR A 637 -29.82 32.96 -14.42
N PRO A 638 -29.54 32.83 -13.11
CA PRO A 638 -28.30 32.23 -12.64
C PRO A 638 -28.03 30.80 -13.16
N ASP A 639 -29.06 30.07 -13.59
CA ASP A 639 -28.95 28.72 -14.14
C ASP A 639 -28.48 28.69 -15.61
N ASN A 640 -28.54 29.82 -16.30
CA ASN A 640 -28.04 29.92 -17.68
C ASN A 640 -26.52 29.98 -17.73
N LEU A 641 -25.98 29.53 -18.87
CA LEU A 641 -24.55 29.50 -19.15
C LEU A 641 -23.92 30.90 -19.07
N ALA A 642 -22.82 31.00 -18.34
CA ALA A 642 -21.96 32.19 -18.33
C ALA A 642 -20.81 32.03 -19.34
N TYR A 643 -20.20 30.84 -19.40
CA TYR A 643 -19.07 30.60 -20.29
C TYR A 643 -18.90 29.13 -20.66
N VAL A 644 -18.17 28.89 -21.74
CA VAL A 644 -17.70 27.56 -22.15
C VAL A 644 -16.19 27.59 -22.38
N ILE A 645 -15.43 27.10 -21.40
CA ILE A 645 -13.96 27.04 -21.48
C ILE A 645 -13.52 25.62 -21.82
N TYR A 646 -12.55 25.48 -22.74
CA TYR A 646 -12.07 24.18 -23.17
C TYR A 646 -10.86 23.71 -22.37
N THR A 647 -10.96 22.49 -21.83
CA THR A 647 -9.85 21.79 -21.19
C THR A 647 -9.06 20.97 -22.22
N SER A 648 -7.79 20.64 -21.92
CA SER A 648 -6.92 19.88 -22.84
C SER A 648 -7.44 18.47 -23.15
N GLY A 649 -8.28 17.89 -22.28
CA GLY A 649 -8.89 16.58 -22.43
C GLY A 649 -7.87 15.44 -22.38
N SER A 650 -7.99 14.55 -21.38
CA SER A 650 -7.09 13.38 -21.24
C SER A 650 -7.14 12.42 -22.44
N THR A 651 -8.19 12.50 -23.27
CA THR A 651 -8.39 11.71 -24.48
C THR A 651 -7.74 12.32 -25.74
N GLY A 652 -6.96 13.41 -25.60
CA GLY A 652 -6.29 14.09 -26.71
C GLY A 652 -7.17 15.04 -27.53
N LYS A 653 -8.48 15.07 -27.29
CA LYS A 653 -9.42 16.04 -27.86
C LYS A 653 -9.90 16.99 -26.77
N PRO A 654 -9.81 18.33 -26.97
CA PRO A 654 -10.33 19.29 -26.00
C PRO A 654 -11.82 19.10 -25.71
N LYS A 655 -12.26 19.40 -24.49
CA LYS A 655 -13.68 19.32 -24.07
C LYS A 655 -14.12 20.64 -23.46
N GLY A 656 -15.24 21.18 -23.95
CA GLY A 656 -15.85 22.39 -23.42
C GLY A 656 -16.56 22.12 -22.10
N THR A 657 -16.18 22.84 -21.05
CA THR A 657 -16.90 22.82 -19.76
C THR A 657 -17.93 23.94 -19.75
N LEU A 658 -19.20 23.56 -19.70
CA LEU A 658 -20.33 24.49 -19.69
C LEU A 658 -20.63 24.88 -18.24
N LEU A 659 -20.37 26.14 -17.88
CA LEU A 659 -20.58 26.64 -16.53
C LEU A 659 -21.63 27.74 -16.55
N ALA A 660 -22.58 27.62 -15.63
CA ALA A 660 -23.65 28.60 -15.45
C ALA A 660 -23.24 29.72 -14.51
N HIS A 661 -23.99 30.82 -14.53
CA HIS A 661 -23.74 31.98 -13.68
C HIS A 661 -23.69 31.62 -12.19
N HIS A 662 -24.55 30.72 -11.71
CA HIS A 662 -24.58 30.30 -10.32
C HIS A 662 -23.29 29.58 -9.88
N ASN A 663 -22.60 28.87 -10.79
CA ASN A 663 -21.31 28.25 -10.46
C ASN A 663 -20.25 29.32 -10.20
N LEU A 664 -20.20 30.35 -11.04
CA LEU A 664 -19.29 31.48 -10.92
C LEU A 664 -19.59 32.29 -9.66
N MET A 665 -20.85 32.60 -9.39
CA MET A 665 -21.23 33.34 -8.19
C MET A 665 -20.97 32.56 -6.90
N ARG A 666 -21.21 31.24 -6.92
CA ARG A 666 -20.86 30.35 -5.80
C ARG A 666 -19.37 30.35 -5.50
N LEU A 667 -18.49 30.39 -6.51
CA LEU A 667 -17.04 30.41 -6.30
C LEU A 667 -16.63 31.59 -5.40
N PHE A 668 -17.11 32.79 -5.70
CA PHE A 668 -16.80 33.98 -4.90
C PHE A 668 -17.51 33.98 -3.55
N ALA A 669 -18.79 33.59 -3.50
CA ALA A 669 -19.52 33.51 -2.23
C ALA A 669 -18.89 32.49 -1.26
N ALA A 670 -18.38 31.36 -1.77
CA ALA A 670 -17.75 30.33 -0.95
C ALA A 670 -16.34 30.66 -0.48
N THR A 671 -15.72 31.71 -1.04
CA THR A 671 -14.35 32.12 -0.72
C THR A 671 -14.28 33.51 -0.09
N ASP A 672 -15.43 34.16 0.11
CA ASP A 672 -15.54 35.53 0.63
C ASP A 672 -14.86 35.67 2.00
N ASP A 673 -15.14 34.76 2.93
CA ASP A 673 -14.54 34.74 4.28
C ASP A 673 -13.02 34.52 4.29
N TRP A 674 -12.44 33.96 3.22
CA TRP A 674 -11.00 33.68 3.16
C TRP A 674 -10.21 34.90 2.68
N PHE A 675 -10.78 35.66 1.77
CA PHE A 675 -10.04 36.71 1.08
C PHE A 675 -10.57 38.11 1.36
N THR A 676 -11.87 38.28 1.61
CA THR A 676 -12.52 39.59 1.87
C THR A 676 -12.12 40.64 0.84
N PHE A 677 -12.45 40.40 -0.42
CA PHE A 677 -12.09 41.30 -1.52
C PHE A 677 -12.94 42.56 -1.51
N ASP A 678 -12.34 43.71 -1.83
CA ASP A 678 -13.04 45.01 -1.83
C ASP A 678 -12.62 45.94 -2.98
N GLU A 679 -13.20 47.14 -3.00
CA GLU A 679 -12.94 48.13 -4.05
C GLU A 679 -11.50 48.67 -4.12
N LYS A 680 -10.65 48.37 -3.13
CA LYS A 680 -9.24 48.79 -3.11
C LYS A 680 -8.35 47.75 -3.78
N ASP A 681 -8.87 46.55 -4.04
CA ASP A 681 -8.07 45.48 -4.60
C ASP A 681 -7.70 45.75 -6.07
N VAL A 682 -6.43 45.51 -6.38
CA VAL A 682 -5.87 45.59 -7.74
C VAL A 682 -5.43 44.20 -8.15
N TRP A 683 -6.06 43.70 -9.20
CA TRP A 683 -5.90 42.35 -9.74
C TRP A 683 -5.14 42.37 -11.05
N THR A 684 -4.45 41.28 -11.37
CA THR A 684 -3.87 41.07 -12.71
C THR A 684 -4.65 40.00 -13.47
N LEU A 685 -4.99 40.29 -14.73
CA LEU A 685 -5.33 39.27 -15.73
C LEU A 685 -4.03 38.79 -16.39
N PHE A 686 -3.36 37.85 -15.74
CA PHE A 686 -2.07 37.31 -16.19
C PHE A 686 -2.25 36.10 -17.11
N HIS A 687 -3.25 35.26 -16.86
CA HIS A 687 -3.46 34.05 -17.63
C HIS A 687 -4.16 34.35 -18.97
N SER A 688 -4.24 33.35 -19.85
CA SER A 688 -5.09 33.48 -21.04
C SER A 688 -6.55 33.50 -20.61
N PHE A 689 -7.39 34.34 -21.22
CA PHE A 689 -8.84 34.36 -20.96
C PHE A 689 -9.55 33.08 -21.45
N ALA A 690 -8.84 32.23 -22.22
CA ALA A 690 -9.26 30.88 -22.58
C ALA A 690 -8.83 29.80 -21.57
N PHE A 691 -8.28 30.19 -20.41
CA PHE A 691 -8.00 29.33 -19.26
C PHE A 691 -8.96 29.67 -18.12
N ASP A 692 -9.49 28.66 -17.43
CA ASP A 692 -10.55 28.82 -16.42
C ASP A 692 -10.12 29.71 -15.25
N PHE A 693 -8.84 29.71 -14.88
CA PHE A 693 -8.32 30.59 -13.84
C PHE A 693 -8.52 32.08 -14.14
N SER A 694 -8.61 32.48 -15.41
CA SER A 694 -8.93 33.87 -15.78
C SER A 694 -10.31 34.33 -15.29
N VAL A 695 -11.24 33.40 -15.05
CA VAL A 695 -12.55 33.70 -14.44
C VAL A 695 -12.35 34.24 -13.02
N TRP A 696 -11.43 33.66 -12.24
CA TRP A 696 -11.07 34.17 -10.92
C TRP A 696 -10.46 35.57 -11.02
N GLU A 697 -9.55 35.79 -11.96
CA GLU A 697 -8.88 37.09 -12.15
C GLU A 697 -9.87 38.19 -12.56
N ILE A 698 -10.72 37.92 -13.56
CA ILE A 698 -11.62 38.92 -14.14
C ILE A 698 -12.76 39.25 -13.18
N PHE A 699 -13.47 38.24 -12.70
CA PHE A 699 -14.66 38.44 -11.88
C PHE A 699 -14.30 38.74 -10.42
N GLY A 700 -13.12 38.33 -9.93
CA GLY A 700 -12.61 38.71 -8.62
C GLY A 700 -12.49 40.22 -8.48
N ALA A 701 -11.93 40.89 -9.49
CA ALA A 701 -11.90 42.34 -9.55
C ALA A 701 -13.31 42.95 -9.75
N LEU A 702 -13.98 42.55 -10.83
CA LEU A 702 -15.15 43.28 -11.31
C LEU A 702 -16.38 43.13 -10.39
N LEU A 703 -16.55 41.99 -9.72
CA LEU A 703 -17.67 41.77 -8.79
C LEU A 703 -17.53 42.53 -7.47
N HIS A 704 -16.29 42.86 -7.05
CA HIS A 704 -16.00 43.48 -5.75
C HIS A 704 -15.67 44.97 -5.84
N GLY A 705 -15.64 45.55 -7.04
CA GLY A 705 -15.32 46.97 -7.23
C GLY A 705 -13.85 47.29 -7.45
N GLY A 706 -13.01 46.25 -7.51
CA GLY A 706 -11.58 46.39 -7.69
C GLY A 706 -11.18 46.75 -9.12
N ARG A 707 -9.88 46.93 -9.32
CA ARG A 707 -9.28 47.29 -10.61
C ARG A 707 -8.60 46.08 -11.24
N LEU A 708 -8.98 45.75 -12.47
CA LEU A 708 -8.32 44.72 -13.28
C LEU A 708 -7.23 45.32 -14.18
N VAL A 709 -5.99 44.93 -13.95
CA VAL A 709 -4.84 45.23 -14.79
C VAL A 709 -4.69 44.11 -15.82
N ILE A 710 -4.95 44.42 -17.08
CA ILE A 710 -4.75 43.46 -18.17
C ILE A 710 -3.25 43.44 -18.47
N VAL A 711 -2.60 42.29 -18.26
CA VAL A 711 -1.14 42.20 -18.39
C VAL A 711 -0.75 41.98 -19.85
N PRO A 712 0.03 42.87 -20.49
CA PRO A 712 0.44 42.70 -21.89
C PRO A 712 1.11 41.34 -22.14
N ARG A 713 0.94 40.80 -23.36
CA ARG A 713 1.45 39.47 -23.72
C ARG A 713 2.95 39.34 -23.47
N GLU A 714 3.73 40.33 -23.88
CA GLU A 714 5.18 40.33 -23.70
C GLU A 714 5.58 40.38 -22.22
N VAL A 715 4.84 41.15 -21.41
CA VAL A 715 5.08 41.23 -19.96
C VAL A 715 4.82 39.90 -19.27
N THR A 716 3.80 39.14 -19.69
CA THR A 716 3.56 37.80 -19.11
C THR A 716 4.65 36.77 -19.40
N ARG A 717 5.57 37.07 -20.33
CA ARG A 717 6.71 36.21 -20.69
C ARG A 717 8.03 36.66 -20.06
N SER A 718 8.01 37.77 -19.31
CA SER A 718 9.18 38.40 -18.70
C SER A 718 8.92 38.59 -17.20
N PRO A 719 9.47 37.73 -16.34
CA PRO A 719 9.32 37.86 -14.88
C PRO A 719 9.76 39.24 -14.35
N GLU A 720 10.79 39.84 -14.95
CA GLU A 720 11.30 41.17 -14.66
C GLU A 720 10.29 42.28 -15.00
N ASP A 721 9.76 42.27 -16.22
CA ASP A 721 8.76 43.26 -16.63
C ASP A 721 7.45 43.07 -15.87
N PHE A 722 7.09 41.83 -15.55
CA PHE A 722 5.90 41.56 -14.75
C PHE A 722 6.08 42.07 -13.33
N HIS A 723 7.23 41.82 -12.69
CA HIS A 723 7.55 42.41 -11.39
C HIS A 723 7.46 43.94 -11.41
N ALA A 724 8.03 44.59 -12.44
CA ALA A 724 7.94 46.04 -12.59
C ALA A 724 6.49 46.52 -12.69
N LEU A 725 5.66 45.83 -13.48
CA LEU A 725 4.23 46.12 -13.58
C LEU A 725 3.48 45.94 -12.26
N LEU A 726 3.78 44.88 -11.49
CA LEU A 726 3.17 44.64 -10.18
C LEU A 726 3.42 45.82 -9.22
N VAL A 727 4.65 46.34 -9.19
CA VAL A 727 5.05 47.48 -8.37
C VAL A 727 4.40 48.78 -8.87
N GLU A 728 4.49 49.05 -10.17
CA GLU A 728 3.94 50.27 -10.78
C GLU A 728 2.42 50.37 -10.57
N GLN A 729 1.71 49.26 -10.81
CA GLN A 729 0.26 49.20 -10.69
C GLN A 729 -0.22 48.93 -9.27
N ARG A 730 0.69 48.79 -8.29
CA ARG A 730 0.38 48.51 -6.89
C ARG A 730 -0.61 47.35 -6.74
N VAL A 731 -0.29 46.23 -7.38
CA VAL A 731 -1.13 45.03 -7.37
C VAL A 731 -1.25 44.51 -5.93
N THR A 732 -2.48 44.18 -5.51
CA THR A 732 -2.78 43.65 -4.17
C THR A 732 -3.13 42.15 -4.22
N VAL A 733 -3.62 41.66 -5.36
CA VAL A 733 -3.96 40.25 -5.55
C VAL A 733 -3.12 39.65 -6.67
N LEU A 734 -2.18 38.78 -6.29
CA LEU A 734 -1.30 38.06 -7.20
C LEU A 734 -1.81 36.64 -7.46
N ASN A 735 -1.95 36.30 -8.73
CA ASN A 735 -2.38 34.99 -9.18
C ASN A 735 -1.31 34.37 -10.10
N GLN A 736 -0.79 33.19 -9.76
CA GLN A 736 0.27 32.53 -10.53
C GLN A 736 0.18 31.01 -10.46
N THR A 737 0.54 30.35 -11.57
CA THR A 737 0.85 28.91 -11.55
C THR A 737 2.19 28.65 -10.84
N PRO A 738 2.40 27.45 -10.26
CA PRO A 738 3.65 27.16 -9.53
C PRO A 738 4.94 27.35 -10.36
N SER A 739 4.89 27.14 -11.68
CA SER A 739 6.04 27.35 -12.57
C SER A 739 6.37 28.83 -12.76
N ALA A 740 5.36 29.65 -13.06
CA ALA A 740 5.53 31.09 -13.26
C ALA A 740 5.84 31.82 -11.94
N PHE A 741 5.22 31.39 -10.83
CA PHE A 741 5.52 31.92 -9.49
C PHE A 741 6.99 31.71 -9.09
N LYS A 742 7.57 30.53 -9.34
CA LYS A 742 9.00 30.27 -9.04
C LYS A 742 9.95 31.19 -9.80
N GLN A 743 9.61 31.57 -11.03
CA GLN A 743 10.41 32.49 -11.82
C GLN A 743 10.29 33.92 -11.27
N LEU A 744 9.05 34.37 -11.01
CA LEU A 744 8.78 35.69 -10.43
C LEU A 744 9.39 35.85 -9.04
N MET A 745 9.31 34.83 -8.18
CA MET A 745 9.84 34.83 -6.82
C MET A 745 11.35 35.14 -6.81
N ARG A 746 12.11 34.56 -7.75
CA ARG A 746 13.56 34.83 -7.86
C ARG A 746 13.83 36.30 -8.14
N VAL A 747 13.16 36.85 -9.15
CA VAL A 747 13.26 38.28 -9.51
C VAL A 747 12.85 39.19 -8.36
N ALA A 748 11.74 38.87 -7.69
CA ALA A 748 11.25 39.66 -6.56
C ALA A 748 12.23 39.68 -5.39
N CYS A 749 12.88 38.56 -5.07
CA CYS A 749 13.89 38.50 -4.00
C CYS A 749 15.18 39.28 -4.35
N ASP A 750 15.53 39.37 -5.64
CA ASP A 750 16.71 40.11 -6.10
C ASP A 750 16.43 41.61 -6.29
N SER A 751 15.16 42.02 -6.27
CA SER A 751 14.75 43.40 -6.53
C SER A 751 14.79 44.27 -5.27
N PRO A 752 15.34 45.51 -5.34
CA PRO A 752 15.31 46.45 -4.24
C PRO A 752 13.96 47.18 -4.07
N ALA A 753 13.04 47.02 -5.04
CA ALA A 753 11.72 47.64 -5.00
C ALA A 753 10.71 46.67 -4.36
N PRO A 754 10.16 46.98 -3.17
CA PRO A 754 9.20 46.10 -2.51
C PRO A 754 7.89 46.02 -3.30
N MET A 755 7.31 44.83 -3.38
CA MET A 755 5.94 44.65 -3.87
C MET A 755 4.95 45.10 -2.79
N SER A 756 3.92 45.86 -3.18
CA SER A 756 2.85 46.32 -2.29
C SER A 756 1.78 45.24 -2.03
N LEU A 757 2.20 43.98 -1.89
CA LEU A 757 1.31 42.84 -1.57
C LEU A 757 1.01 42.78 -0.05
N GLU A 758 0.85 43.95 0.59
CA GLU A 758 0.44 44.08 1.99
C GLU A 758 -1.08 44.34 2.00
N LYS A 759 -1.84 43.47 2.68
CA LYS A 759 -3.21 43.74 3.09
C LYS A 759 -3.22 44.40 4.46
#